data_AF-A0A381NR07-F1
#
_entry.id   AF-A0A381NR07-F1
#
_cell.length_a   1.000
_cell.length_b   1.000
_cell.length_c   1.000
_cell.angle_alpha   90.00
_cell.angle_beta   90.00
_cell.angle_gamma   90.00
#
_symmetry.space_group_name_H-M   'P 1'
#
loop_
_entity.id
_entity.type
_entity.pdbx_description
1 polymer ?
#
loop_
_entity_poly.entity_id
_entity_poly.type
_entity_poly.pdbx_seq_one_letter_code
_entity_poly.pdbx_strand_id
1 'polypeptide(L)'
;MAESGGRRYVVLAVVIMLLAALPFSPLVDFESSRHIDPETAGVDQHLPTRDSDHDGMPDGWELLYGLNPFDAADAAWDSDQDGFDLNRNGVLESFENFTNLMEYQQEELLGNSTDPLNRDSDGDGMDDGWEVFYTLNPVLEDDAALDLDADGHDFNRDGSISKDERFTNLQEFLYQTNPWVDDTDADGMPDGWEAYHDLDPLSSADAWMDYDQDGWDVNFNGELDFGEYYTNLGEYLNDTLPREPDSDGDSMWDGWEVLYGMKPLDASDNYGDLEGDQLYNLYEYNNSLVTSDWWDVDGILSTRPDLHDTDGDGLDDNTELYDSCCLTDPTYNDTDFDGMPDGWEVLYGLNPRDASDAHGDLDSDGHDYDRMLGITPNEYFTNLQEYLGNTNPADNDSDDDGMLDGWETTYGLDPLDPTDAQLDPDEDGWDFNRDGTVVLSEQFVNLEEYRNDTRPDLNDTDDDSMWDGWEVHWALNPLDPWDAGVDLEPDGHDVDWDTNLTPAEQHTNALEFAADTEPRNNDTDGDGLPDGWEWLYGLDPNDPSDATNDTDVDQLSNLQEYDNSVAGVYLQADLINSTDPRLNDTDGDGLLDGPEITLHGTDPTVADTDGDGMPDGWEVQYGLNPLDHSDAGIDGDADGFDVNWNGSLELIEYYTNLMEYLNGTDPTDGDSDSDGMADGWEVYFGFQPLNMSDALIDSDHDGLLNLYE
;
A
#
# COMPACT_ATOMS: atom_id res chain seq x y z
N MET A 1 -0.55 26.23 -66.78
CA MET A 1 -0.65 27.29 -67.82
C MET A 1 -2.01 27.12 -68.46
N ALA A 2 -3.00 27.81 -67.89
CA ALA A 2 -4.31 28.10 -68.45
C ALA A 2 -4.79 29.37 -67.73
N GLU A 3 -5.56 30.17 -68.43
CA GLU A 3 -5.46 31.62 -68.44
C GLU A 3 -6.15 32.35 -67.28
N SER A 4 -5.52 33.45 -66.86
CA SER A 4 -6.00 34.42 -65.87
C SER A 4 -7.17 35.26 -66.40
N GLY A 5 -8.34 34.65 -66.61
CA GLY A 5 -9.56 35.31 -67.12
C GLY A 5 -10.53 35.83 -66.05
N GLY A 6 -10.68 35.15 -64.90
CA GLY A 6 -11.80 35.40 -63.97
C GLY A 6 -11.68 36.63 -63.06
N ARG A 7 -10.47 37.13 -62.75
CA ARG A 7 -10.28 38.21 -61.75
C ARG A 7 -10.65 39.63 -62.22
N ARG A 8 -11.17 39.80 -63.43
CA ARG A 8 -11.65 41.11 -63.93
C ARG A 8 -13.16 41.30 -63.82
N TYR A 9 -13.91 40.23 -63.53
CA TYR A 9 -15.37 40.26 -63.40
C TYR A 9 -15.82 40.40 -61.93
N VAL A 10 -15.03 39.89 -60.97
CA VAL A 10 -15.28 40.00 -59.52
C VAL A 10 -15.41 41.46 -59.01
N VAL A 11 -14.76 42.41 -59.68
CA VAL A 11 -14.81 43.83 -59.28
C VAL A 11 -15.93 44.61 -60.00
N LEU A 12 -16.59 44.02 -61.01
CA LEU A 12 -17.59 44.71 -61.83
C LEU A 12 -19.04 44.41 -61.37
N ALA A 13 -19.31 43.22 -60.81
CA ALA A 13 -20.64 42.85 -60.29
C ALA A 13 -20.94 43.47 -58.91
N VAL A 14 -19.95 43.52 -58.00
CA VAL A 14 -20.07 44.27 -56.72
C VAL A 14 -20.36 45.76 -56.95
N VAL A 15 -19.98 46.28 -58.12
CA VAL A 15 -20.25 47.66 -58.54
C VAL A 15 -21.71 47.87 -58.95
N ILE A 16 -22.44 46.83 -59.40
CA ILE A 16 -23.87 46.91 -59.75
C ILE A 16 -24.72 47.04 -58.48
N MET A 17 -24.46 46.26 -57.43
CA MET A 17 -25.19 46.40 -56.16
C MET A 17 -24.83 47.66 -55.35
N LEU A 18 -23.57 48.14 -55.39
CA LEU A 18 -23.14 49.31 -54.60
C LEU A 18 -23.43 50.68 -55.26
N LEU A 19 -23.65 50.76 -56.58
CA LEU A 19 -23.87 52.04 -57.27
C LEU A 19 -25.31 52.57 -57.18
N ALA A 20 -26.30 51.74 -56.81
CA ALA A 20 -27.71 52.15 -56.70
C ALA A 20 -28.03 53.02 -55.45
N ALA A 21 -27.07 53.22 -54.54
CA ALA A 21 -27.29 53.90 -53.25
C ALA A 21 -27.10 55.44 -53.23
N LEU A 22 -27.13 56.14 -54.37
CA LEU A 22 -26.96 57.62 -54.39
C LEU A 22 -28.12 58.34 -55.12
N PRO A 23 -28.84 59.27 -54.46
CA PRO A 23 -29.86 60.09 -55.12
C PRO A 23 -29.25 61.37 -55.67
N PHE A 24 -29.56 61.83 -56.91
CA PHE A 24 -29.73 63.26 -57.26
C PHE A 24 -30.18 63.49 -58.72
N SER A 25 -31.21 64.36 -58.84
CA SER A 25 -31.87 64.92 -60.03
C SER A 25 -31.04 66.01 -60.80
N PRO A 26 -31.62 66.82 -61.72
CA PRO A 26 -31.69 66.59 -63.17
C PRO A 26 -31.03 67.73 -63.99
N LEU A 27 -30.63 67.49 -65.25
CA LEU A 27 -30.29 68.60 -66.17
C LEU A 27 -30.25 68.15 -67.65
N VAL A 28 -31.23 68.60 -68.44
CA VAL A 28 -31.10 69.43 -69.68
C VAL A 28 -32.31 69.19 -70.60
N ASP A 29 -33.06 70.28 -70.83
CA ASP A 29 -34.14 70.44 -71.82
C ASP A 29 -33.68 70.24 -73.28
N PHE A 30 -34.56 69.67 -74.13
CA PHE A 30 -34.81 70.23 -75.47
C PHE A 30 -36.27 70.05 -75.94
N GLU A 31 -36.80 71.15 -76.48
CA GLU A 31 -38.20 71.32 -76.90
C GLU A 31 -38.63 70.53 -78.15
N SER A 32 -39.78 69.89 -77.99
CA SER A 32 -40.99 69.96 -78.83
C SER A 32 -41.07 69.28 -80.21
N SER A 33 -42.19 68.54 -80.28
CA SER A 33 -43.16 68.43 -81.38
C SER A 33 -43.02 67.28 -82.37
N ARG A 34 -43.85 66.25 -82.19
CA ARG A 34 -45.06 66.00 -83.00
C ARG A 34 -45.82 64.77 -82.50
N HIS A 35 -47.14 64.88 -82.56
CA HIS A 35 -48.13 63.85 -82.27
C HIS A 35 -47.96 62.66 -83.23
N ILE A 36 -47.85 61.44 -82.70
CA ILE A 36 -47.94 60.18 -83.47
C ILE A 36 -48.93 59.25 -82.74
N ASP A 37 -49.77 58.62 -83.56
CA ASP A 37 -50.91 57.74 -83.26
C ASP A 37 -50.48 56.40 -82.62
N PRO A 38 -51.27 55.77 -81.73
CA PRO A 38 -50.87 54.58 -80.96
C PRO A 38 -50.77 53.25 -81.75
N GLU A 39 -51.01 53.22 -83.07
CA GLU A 39 -51.16 51.97 -83.82
C GLU A 39 -49.90 51.49 -84.59
N THR A 40 -48.72 52.11 -84.40
CA THR A 40 -47.50 51.71 -85.15
C THR A 40 -46.24 51.44 -84.32
N ALA A 41 -46.34 51.10 -83.03
CA ALA A 41 -45.18 50.92 -82.14
C ALA A 41 -44.51 49.53 -82.17
N GLY A 42 -44.81 48.65 -83.14
CA GLY A 42 -44.38 47.24 -83.08
C GLY A 42 -43.22 46.79 -83.98
N VAL A 43 -42.53 47.66 -84.73
CA VAL A 43 -41.56 47.20 -85.76
C VAL A 43 -40.35 48.14 -86.00
N ASP A 44 -39.84 48.84 -84.99
CA ASP A 44 -38.58 49.58 -85.13
C ASP A 44 -37.47 48.95 -84.30
N GLN A 45 -36.37 48.56 -84.96
CA GLN A 45 -35.14 48.08 -84.32
C GLN A 45 -34.28 49.24 -83.78
N HIS A 46 -34.83 50.46 -83.75
CA HIS A 46 -34.36 51.62 -82.97
C HIS A 46 -35.52 52.14 -82.12
N LEU A 47 -35.89 51.35 -81.09
CA LEU A 47 -36.92 51.72 -80.11
C LEU A 47 -36.63 53.11 -79.50
N PRO A 48 -37.67 53.88 -79.13
CA PRO A 48 -37.50 55.23 -78.63
C PRO A 48 -36.65 55.19 -77.36
N THR A 49 -35.45 55.78 -77.42
CA THR A 49 -34.57 56.02 -76.26
C THR A 49 -35.16 57.05 -75.28
N ARG A 50 -36.48 57.22 -75.32
CA ARG A 50 -37.20 58.16 -74.49
C ARG A 50 -37.66 57.37 -73.28
N ASP A 51 -37.27 57.89 -72.14
CA ASP A 51 -37.65 57.46 -70.81
C ASP A 51 -38.57 58.58 -70.27
N SER A 52 -39.88 58.32 -70.23
CA SER A 52 -40.91 59.33 -70.02
C SER A 52 -41.12 59.69 -68.55
N ASP A 53 -40.84 58.78 -67.62
CA ASP A 53 -40.95 58.95 -66.17
C ASP A 53 -39.60 59.00 -65.44
N HIS A 54 -38.50 58.83 -66.17
CA HIS A 54 -37.11 59.06 -65.78
C HIS A 54 -36.60 58.05 -64.74
N ASP A 55 -36.99 56.79 -64.86
CA ASP A 55 -36.59 55.71 -63.96
C ASP A 55 -35.38 54.90 -64.45
N GLY A 56 -34.94 55.16 -65.69
CA GLY A 56 -33.80 54.51 -66.31
C GLY A 56 -34.15 53.41 -67.32
N MET A 57 -35.44 53.07 -67.49
CA MET A 57 -35.92 52.15 -68.53
C MET A 57 -36.52 52.95 -69.72
N PRO A 58 -36.26 52.58 -70.98
CA PRO A 58 -36.91 53.25 -72.12
C PRO A 58 -38.36 52.82 -72.30
N ASP A 59 -39.24 53.76 -72.67
CA ASP A 59 -40.67 53.55 -72.93
C ASP A 59 -40.93 52.33 -73.85
N GLY A 60 -40.02 52.09 -74.81
CA GLY A 60 -40.15 51.00 -75.78
C GLY A 60 -39.85 49.62 -75.21
N TRP A 61 -38.94 49.52 -74.24
CA TRP A 61 -38.61 48.28 -73.53
C TRP A 61 -39.71 47.95 -72.52
N GLU A 62 -40.18 48.93 -71.77
CA GLU A 62 -41.30 48.78 -70.85
C GLU A 62 -42.58 48.29 -71.55
N LEU A 63 -42.92 48.86 -72.71
CA LEU A 63 -44.07 48.42 -73.50
C LEU A 63 -43.91 47.01 -74.09
N LEU A 64 -42.67 46.56 -74.35
CA LEU A 64 -42.40 45.23 -74.88
C LEU A 64 -42.77 44.16 -73.85
N TYR A 65 -42.44 44.40 -72.59
CA TYR A 65 -42.71 43.51 -71.45
C TYR A 65 -43.98 43.88 -70.67
N GLY A 66 -44.76 44.84 -71.15
CA GLY A 66 -46.06 45.18 -70.55
C GLY A 66 -45.99 45.96 -69.23
N LEU A 67 -44.84 46.55 -68.91
CA LEU A 67 -44.63 47.55 -67.86
C LEU A 67 -45.25 48.91 -68.29
N ASN A 68 -45.31 49.88 -67.38
CA ASN A 68 -46.00 51.14 -67.58
C ASN A 68 -45.00 52.31 -67.76
N PRO A 69 -44.83 52.85 -68.99
CA PRO A 69 -43.88 53.94 -69.31
C PRO A 69 -44.10 55.31 -68.64
N PHE A 70 -44.97 55.37 -67.65
CA PHE A 70 -45.32 56.58 -66.92
C PHE A 70 -45.39 56.36 -65.40
N ASP A 71 -44.97 55.19 -64.91
CA ASP A 71 -44.92 54.83 -63.49
C ASP A 71 -43.55 54.32 -63.06
N ALA A 72 -42.62 55.25 -62.89
CA ALA A 72 -41.25 55.09 -62.37
C ALA A 72 -41.05 54.19 -61.13
N ALA A 73 -42.12 53.73 -60.47
CA ALA A 73 -42.05 52.75 -59.40
C ALA A 73 -41.85 51.31 -59.91
N ASP A 74 -42.29 50.99 -61.13
CA ASP A 74 -42.19 49.64 -61.67
C ASP A 74 -40.75 49.25 -62.06
N ALA A 75 -39.85 50.19 -62.35
CA ALA A 75 -38.40 49.96 -62.39
C ALA A 75 -37.85 49.24 -61.14
N ALA A 76 -38.40 49.55 -59.96
CA ALA A 76 -37.94 48.99 -58.69
C ALA A 76 -38.74 47.74 -58.27
N TRP A 77 -39.68 47.28 -59.09
CA TRP A 77 -40.41 46.05 -58.85
C TRP A 77 -39.62 44.87 -59.40
N ASP A 78 -39.62 43.79 -58.64
CA ASP A 78 -39.25 42.45 -59.07
C ASP A 78 -40.57 41.76 -59.40
N SER A 79 -40.87 41.67 -60.70
CA SER A 79 -42.24 41.44 -61.17
C SER A 79 -42.59 39.97 -61.28
N ASP A 80 -41.58 39.11 -61.44
CA ASP A 80 -41.63 37.66 -61.49
C ASP A 80 -41.03 36.96 -60.26
N GLN A 81 -40.45 37.71 -59.31
CA GLN A 81 -39.95 37.23 -58.01
C GLN A 81 -38.80 36.24 -58.15
N ASP A 82 -37.85 36.55 -59.02
CA ASP A 82 -36.68 35.73 -59.35
C ASP A 82 -35.41 36.16 -58.60
N GLY A 83 -35.49 37.17 -57.72
CA GLY A 83 -34.42 37.52 -56.80
C GLY A 83 -33.91 36.34 -55.96
N PHE A 84 -32.66 36.45 -55.49
CA PHE A 84 -31.99 35.41 -54.71
C PHE A 84 -31.92 35.76 -53.23
N ASP A 85 -32.53 34.92 -52.38
CA ASP A 85 -32.51 35.04 -50.91
C ASP A 85 -31.13 34.67 -50.36
N LEU A 86 -30.20 35.64 -50.41
CA LEU A 86 -28.82 35.49 -50.00
C LEU A 86 -28.67 35.07 -48.53
N ASN A 87 -29.58 35.53 -47.67
CA ASN A 87 -29.51 35.25 -46.24
C ASN A 87 -30.35 34.04 -45.81
N ARG A 88 -31.06 33.40 -46.76
CA ARG A 88 -31.81 32.16 -46.63
C ARG A 88 -32.85 32.20 -45.51
N ASN A 89 -33.49 33.35 -45.27
CA ASN A 89 -34.53 33.49 -44.25
C ASN A 89 -35.96 33.17 -44.75
N GLY A 90 -36.09 32.83 -46.04
CA GLY A 90 -37.33 32.51 -46.73
C GLY A 90 -38.11 33.75 -47.20
N VAL A 91 -37.50 34.94 -47.19
CA VAL A 91 -38.12 36.21 -47.59
C VAL A 91 -37.11 37.06 -48.35
N LEU A 92 -37.41 37.34 -49.62
CA LEU A 92 -36.64 38.30 -50.41
C LEU A 92 -36.72 39.70 -49.81
N GLU A 93 -35.59 40.22 -49.34
CA GLU A 93 -35.44 41.59 -48.90
C GLU A 93 -35.25 42.53 -50.11
N SER A 94 -35.50 43.82 -49.93
CA SER A 94 -35.48 44.78 -51.04
C SER A 94 -34.13 44.91 -51.78
N PHE A 95 -33.04 44.37 -51.21
CA PHE A 95 -31.73 44.31 -51.85
C PHE A 95 -31.42 42.95 -52.50
N GLU A 96 -32.25 41.93 -52.28
CA GLU A 96 -32.18 40.58 -52.85
C GLU A 96 -33.03 40.44 -54.12
N ASN A 97 -33.98 41.36 -54.30
CA ASN A 97 -34.78 41.48 -55.51
C ASN A 97 -33.92 41.71 -56.76
N PHE A 98 -34.23 40.98 -57.83
CA PHE A 98 -33.74 41.27 -59.16
C PHE A 98 -34.83 42.08 -59.89
N THR A 99 -34.65 43.40 -59.90
CA THR A 99 -35.71 44.31 -60.35
C THR A 99 -35.75 44.46 -61.87
N ASN A 100 -36.88 44.84 -62.44
CA ASN A 100 -37.05 45.14 -63.87
C ASN A 100 -35.93 46.07 -64.42
N LEU A 101 -35.48 47.06 -63.65
CA LEU A 101 -34.39 47.95 -64.05
C LEU A 101 -33.02 47.23 -64.11
N MET A 102 -32.77 46.26 -63.23
CA MET A 102 -31.55 45.45 -63.24
C MET A 102 -31.48 44.56 -64.48
N GLU A 103 -32.61 43.97 -64.87
CA GLU A 103 -32.76 43.17 -66.08
C GLU A 103 -32.50 43.99 -67.35
N TYR A 104 -33.10 45.19 -67.43
CA TYR A 104 -32.81 46.11 -68.53
C TYR A 104 -31.32 46.52 -68.57
N GLN A 105 -30.72 46.82 -67.41
CA GLN A 105 -29.31 47.23 -67.33
C GLN A 105 -28.34 46.08 -67.66
N GLN A 106 -28.75 44.83 -67.46
CA GLN A 106 -27.99 43.66 -67.87
C GLN A 106 -27.76 43.66 -69.39
N GLU A 107 -28.77 44.03 -70.19
CA GLU A 107 -28.69 44.16 -71.65
C GLU A 107 -27.54 45.08 -72.08
N GLU A 108 -27.37 46.21 -71.40
CA GLU A 108 -26.31 47.18 -71.70
C GLU A 108 -24.89 46.66 -71.37
N LEU A 109 -24.78 45.76 -70.41
CA LEU A 109 -23.50 45.28 -69.87
C LEU A 109 -23.02 43.96 -70.49
N LEU A 110 -23.94 43.01 -70.71
CA LEU A 110 -23.64 41.65 -71.16
C LEU A 110 -24.12 41.38 -72.60
N GLY A 111 -24.96 42.26 -73.15
CA GLY A 111 -25.44 42.18 -74.53
C GLY A 111 -26.66 41.29 -74.75
N ASN A 112 -27.20 40.73 -73.66
CA ASN A 112 -28.43 39.94 -73.59
C ASN A 112 -29.26 40.43 -72.38
N SER A 113 -30.59 40.35 -72.47
CA SER A 113 -31.56 40.74 -71.43
C SER A 113 -32.41 39.53 -71.07
N THR A 114 -32.76 39.42 -69.79
CA THR A 114 -33.81 38.53 -69.27
C THR A 114 -35.21 39.11 -69.55
N ASP A 115 -36.24 38.29 -69.37
CA ASP A 115 -37.65 38.68 -69.47
C ASP A 115 -38.20 39.01 -68.07
N PRO A 116 -38.49 40.29 -67.74
CA PRO A 116 -38.94 40.73 -66.41
C PRO A 116 -40.26 40.15 -65.91
N LEU A 117 -40.92 39.33 -66.71
CA LEU A 117 -42.15 38.63 -66.32
C LEU A 117 -41.96 37.11 -66.27
N ASN A 118 -40.74 36.62 -66.45
CA ASN A 118 -40.40 35.22 -66.53
C ASN A 118 -39.07 34.94 -65.83
N ARG A 119 -39.22 34.47 -64.59
CA ARG A 119 -38.16 34.09 -63.65
C ARG A 119 -37.04 33.17 -64.18
N ASP A 120 -37.26 32.46 -65.28
CA ASP A 120 -36.30 31.52 -65.91
C ASP A 120 -36.36 31.76 -67.43
N SER A 121 -35.51 32.67 -67.92
CA SER A 121 -35.58 33.23 -69.26
C SER A 121 -35.15 32.27 -70.37
N ASP A 122 -34.28 31.31 -70.09
CA ASP A 122 -33.91 30.26 -71.04
C ASP A 122 -34.61 28.92 -70.83
N GLY A 123 -35.24 28.71 -69.67
CA GLY A 123 -36.06 27.53 -69.39
C GLY A 123 -35.26 26.32 -68.94
N ASP A 124 -34.05 26.51 -68.41
CA ASP A 124 -33.19 25.42 -67.93
C ASP A 124 -33.46 25.00 -66.48
N GLY A 125 -34.29 25.77 -65.78
CA GLY A 125 -34.77 25.50 -64.44
C GLY A 125 -34.06 26.28 -63.33
N MET A 126 -33.12 27.16 -63.65
CA MET A 126 -32.51 28.12 -62.71
C MET A 126 -33.21 29.48 -62.82
N ASP A 127 -33.25 30.24 -61.72
CA ASP A 127 -33.85 31.58 -61.75
C ASP A 127 -32.82 32.62 -62.24
N ASP A 128 -33.25 33.56 -63.10
CA ASP A 128 -32.35 34.54 -63.72
C ASP A 128 -31.58 35.36 -62.67
N GLY A 129 -32.26 35.81 -61.60
CA GLY A 129 -31.65 36.52 -60.48
C GLY A 129 -30.56 35.72 -59.73
N TRP A 130 -30.70 34.39 -59.62
CA TRP A 130 -29.70 33.51 -59.01
C TRP A 130 -28.48 33.36 -59.92
N GLU A 131 -28.71 33.12 -61.20
CA GLU A 131 -27.66 33.00 -62.20
C GLU A 131 -26.82 34.28 -62.31
N VAL A 132 -27.47 35.45 -62.33
CA VAL A 132 -26.79 36.74 -62.37
C VAL A 132 -25.95 36.96 -61.11
N PHE A 133 -26.47 36.57 -59.95
CA PHE A 133 -25.73 36.67 -58.69
C PHE A 133 -24.42 35.88 -58.75
N TYR A 134 -24.47 34.65 -59.25
CA TYR A 134 -23.30 33.78 -59.43
C TYR A 134 -22.59 33.95 -60.76
N THR A 135 -22.92 34.96 -61.56
CA THR A 135 -22.28 35.27 -62.85
C THR A 135 -22.39 34.16 -63.91
N LEU A 136 -23.43 33.34 -63.83
CA LEU A 136 -23.90 32.45 -64.88
C LEU A 136 -24.67 33.25 -65.95
N ASN A 137 -25.07 32.60 -67.03
CA ASN A 137 -25.66 33.28 -68.18
C ASN A 137 -27.15 32.93 -68.32
N PRO A 138 -28.07 33.79 -67.84
CA PRO A 138 -29.50 33.51 -67.70
C PRO A 138 -30.30 33.50 -69.02
N VAL A 139 -29.62 33.28 -70.13
CA VAL A 139 -30.22 33.19 -71.46
C VAL A 139 -29.57 32.08 -72.29
N LEU A 140 -28.87 31.14 -71.65
CA LEU A 140 -28.17 30.01 -72.26
C LEU A 140 -28.32 28.72 -71.43
N GLU A 141 -29.30 27.91 -71.81
CA GLU A 141 -29.63 26.61 -71.17
C GLU A 141 -28.47 25.58 -70.98
N ASP A 142 -27.32 25.77 -71.62
CA ASP A 142 -26.22 24.80 -71.58
C ASP A 142 -25.39 24.89 -70.28
N ASP A 143 -25.48 25.99 -69.53
CA ASP A 143 -24.70 26.17 -68.30
C ASP A 143 -25.32 25.50 -67.07
N ALA A 144 -26.64 25.27 -67.01
CA ALA A 144 -27.28 24.40 -66.01
C ALA A 144 -26.62 23.02 -65.87
N ALA A 145 -26.14 22.43 -66.98
CA ALA A 145 -25.53 21.09 -67.01
C ALA A 145 -24.01 21.08 -66.78
N LEU A 146 -23.40 22.26 -66.55
CA LEU A 146 -22.00 22.36 -66.17
C LEU A 146 -21.85 22.08 -64.67
N ASP A 147 -20.64 21.63 -64.34
CA ASP A 147 -20.16 21.38 -62.99
C ASP A 147 -18.85 22.19 -62.94
N LEU A 148 -18.90 23.33 -62.24
CA LEU A 148 -17.94 24.41 -62.39
C LEU A 148 -16.78 24.32 -61.40
N ASP A 149 -17.05 23.83 -60.19
CA ASP A 149 -16.13 23.53 -59.10
C ASP A 149 -15.66 22.07 -59.08
N ALA A 150 -16.33 21.17 -59.79
CA ALA A 150 -15.94 19.76 -59.93
C ALA A 150 -16.03 18.96 -58.63
N ASP A 151 -17.09 19.21 -57.87
CA ASP A 151 -17.42 18.61 -56.56
C ASP A 151 -18.26 17.32 -56.65
N GLY A 152 -18.59 16.87 -57.87
CA GLY A 152 -19.28 15.60 -58.10
C GLY A 152 -18.58 14.39 -57.48
N HIS A 153 -19.35 13.35 -57.15
CA HIS A 153 -18.90 12.16 -56.41
C HIS A 153 -18.88 10.87 -57.25
N ASP A 154 -17.78 10.11 -57.18
CA ASP A 154 -17.56 8.84 -57.90
C ASP A 154 -18.22 7.66 -57.16
N PHE A 155 -19.55 7.59 -57.18
CA PHE A 155 -20.30 6.56 -56.45
C PHE A 155 -20.01 5.13 -56.93
N ASN A 156 -19.47 4.94 -58.15
CA ASN A 156 -19.18 3.62 -58.70
C ASN A 156 -17.71 3.18 -58.48
N ARG A 157 -16.88 4.09 -57.95
CA ARG A 157 -15.47 3.90 -57.59
C ARG A 157 -14.60 3.42 -58.77
N ASP A 158 -14.88 3.85 -60.00
CA ASP A 158 -14.05 3.51 -61.18
C ASP A 158 -12.85 4.46 -61.37
N GLY A 159 -12.75 5.49 -60.52
CA GLY A 159 -11.72 6.50 -60.51
C GLY A 159 -12.01 7.67 -61.46
N SER A 160 -13.26 7.85 -61.90
CA SER A 160 -13.65 8.95 -62.79
C SER A 160 -15.09 9.43 -62.62
N ILE A 161 -15.27 10.75 -62.48
CA ILE A 161 -16.59 11.39 -62.48
C ILE A 161 -17.19 11.36 -63.89
N SER A 162 -18.18 10.50 -64.09
CA SER A 162 -19.00 10.43 -65.29
C SER A 162 -19.96 11.63 -65.37
N LYS A 163 -20.83 11.66 -66.39
CA LYS A 163 -21.81 12.76 -66.51
C LYS A 163 -22.94 12.66 -65.49
N ASP A 164 -23.24 11.44 -65.04
CA ASP A 164 -24.34 11.18 -64.12
C ASP A 164 -23.87 11.33 -62.64
N GLU A 165 -22.57 11.52 -62.42
CA GLU A 165 -21.88 11.69 -61.12
C GLU A 165 -21.52 13.14 -60.80
N ARG A 166 -21.89 14.07 -61.69
CA ARG A 166 -21.65 15.50 -61.47
C ARG A 166 -22.67 16.07 -60.52
N PHE A 167 -22.24 17.05 -59.73
CA PHE A 167 -23.14 18.02 -59.15
C PHE A 167 -23.18 19.24 -60.08
N THR A 168 -24.30 19.41 -60.76
CA THR A 168 -24.45 20.42 -61.81
C THR A 168 -24.93 21.74 -61.22
N ASN A 169 -24.74 22.86 -61.94
CA ASN A 169 -25.26 24.17 -61.53
C ASN A 169 -26.77 24.17 -61.23
N LEU A 170 -27.55 23.34 -61.95
CA LEU A 170 -28.97 23.15 -61.63
C LEU A 170 -29.18 22.44 -60.28
N GLN A 171 -28.33 21.46 -59.94
CA GLN A 171 -28.38 20.81 -58.63
C GLN A 171 -27.95 21.79 -57.53
N GLU A 172 -26.90 22.57 -57.77
CA GLU A 172 -26.46 23.66 -56.90
C GLU A 172 -27.61 24.63 -56.57
N PHE A 173 -28.34 25.07 -57.60
CA PHE A 173 -29.53 25.90 -57.42
C PHE A 173 -30.62 25.23 -56.57
N LEU A 174 -30.88 23.93 -56.80
CA LEU A 174 -31.90 23.17 -56.06
C LEU A 174 -31.54 22.96 -54.58
N TYR A 175 -30.25 22.78 -54.28
CA TYR A 175 -29.72 22.64 -52.92
C TYR A 175 -29.34 24.00 -52.29
N GLN A 176 -29.43 25.10 -53.05
CA GLN A 176 -29.08 26.46 -52.65
C GLN A 176 -27.60 26.65 -52.27
N THR A 177 -26.74 25.81 -52.83
CA THR A 177 -25.28 25.84 -52.69
C THR A 177 -24.65 26.85 -53.66
N ASN A 178 -23.32 27.00 -53.61
CA ASN A 178 -22.58 27.99 -54.39
C ASN A 178 -21.79 27.34 -55.53
N PRO A 179 -22.16 27.56 -56.81
CA PRO A 179 -21.64 26.81 -57.98
C PRO A 179 -20.19 27.13 -58.36
N TRP A 180 -19.43 27.76 -57.46
CA TRP A 180 -18.01 28.09 -57.63
C TRP A 180 -17.17 27.58 -56.46
N VAL A 181 -17.80 26.94 -55.48
CA VAL A 181 -17.21 26.50 -54.23
C VAL A 181 -17.72 25.09 -54.00
N ASP A 182 -16.79 24.15 -53.97
CA ASP A 182 -17.05 22.72 -53.82
C ASP A 182 -17.67 22.33 -52.47
N ASP A 183 -17.53 23.17 -51.45
CA ASP A 183 -18.00 22.97 -50.07
C ASP A 183 -18.60 24.31 -49.58
N THR A 184 -19.92 24.43 -49.64
CA THR A 184 -20.64 25.68 -49.41
C THR A 184 -20.59 26.14 -47.96
N ASP A 185 -20.63 25.22 -47.00
CA ASP A 185 -20.68 25.54 -45.58
C ASP A 185 -19.32 25.44 -44.85
N ALA A 186 -18.30 24.99 -45.58
CA ALA A 186 -16.89 24.89 -45.20
C ALA A 186 -16.61 23.90 -44.06
N ASP A 187 -17.32 22.77 -44.03
CA ASP A 187 -17.13 21.70 -43.04
C ASP A 187 -16.15 20.60 -43.47
N GLY A 188 -15.75 20.60 -44.74
CA GLY A 188 -14.78 19.68 -45.34
C GLY A 188 -15.38 18.59 -46.20
N MET A 189 -16.72 18.50 -46.31
CA MET A 189 -17.43 17.61 -47.23
C MET A 189 -17.90 18.39 -48.47
N PRO A 190 -17.78 17.84 -49.69
CA PRO A 190 -18.28 18.53 -50.88
C PRO A 190 -19.81 18.47 -51.01
N ASP A 191 -20.41 19.54 -51.53
CA ASP A 191 -21.86 19.70 -51.67
C ASP A 191 -22.48 18.51 -52.44
N GLY A 192 -21.83 18.10 -53.53
CA GLY A 192 -22.24 16.94 -54.34
C GLY A 192 -22.17 15.59 -53.64
N TRP A 193 -21.24 15.41 -52.69
CA TRP A 193 -21.16 14.19 -51.86
C TRP A 193 -22.29 14.17 -50.83
N GLU A 194 -22.49 15.27 -50.13
CA GLU A 194 -23.53 15.43 -49.13
C GLU A 194 -24.92 15.22 -49.72
N ALA A 195 -25.19 15.86 -50.86
CA ALA A 195 -26.44 15.72 -51.58
C ALA A 195 -26.73 14.28 -52.01
N TYR A 196 -25.69 13.51 -52.35
CA TYR A 196 -25.83 12.09 -52.72
C TYR A 196 -26.18 11.21 -51.51
N HIS A 197 -25.64 11.51 -50.34
CA HIS A 197 -25.86 10.77 -49.09
C HIS A 197 -27.04 11.27 -48.23
N ASP A 198 -27.89 12.15 -48.79
CA ASP A 198 -29.00 12.79 -48.10
C ASP A 198 -28.54 13.55 -46.83
N LEU A 199 -27.43 14.28 -46.93
CA LEU A 199 -26.90 15.25 -45.95
C LEU A 199 -27.25 16.68 -46.38
N ASP A 200 -27.06 17.66 -45.48
CA ASP A 200 -27.44 19.07 -45.70
C ASP A 200 -26.21 19.93 -45.99
N PRO A 201 -25.90 20.22 -47.28
CA PRO A 201 -24.68 20.94 -47.69
C PRO A 201 -24.63 22.42 -47.27
N LEU A 202 -25.60 22.86 -46.47
CA LEU A 202 -25.70 24.19 -45.91
C LEU A 202 -25.46 24.21 -44.40
N SER A 203 -25.24 23.05 -43.78
CA SER A 203 -25.20 22.87 -42.34
C SER A 203 -23.97 22.09 -41.88
N SER A 204 -22.90 22.85 -41.62
CA SER A 204 -21.60 22.36 -41.11
C SER A 204 -21.61 21.53 -39.80
N ALA A 205 -22.78 21.33 -39.21
CA ALA A 205 -23.00 20.53 -38.02
C ALA A 205 -23.17 19.04 -38.34
N ASP A 206 -23.65 18.68 -39.53
CA ASP A 206 -23.87 17.28 -39.88
C ASP A 206 -22.56 16.54 -40.21
N ALA A 207 -21.48 17.21 -40.65
CA ALA A 207 -20.13 16.64 -40.67
C ALA A 207 -19.73 15.95 -39.36
N TRP A 208 -20.21 16.45 -38.21
CA TRP A 208 -19.87 15.97 -36.87
C TRP A 208 -20.89 14.99 -36.29
N MET A 209 -21.93 14.65 -37.06
CA MET A 209 -22.91 13.65 -36.66
C MET A 209 -22.40 12.27 -37.06
N ASP A 210 -22.73 11.29 -36.21
CA ASP A 210 -22.56 9.87 -36.46
C ASP A 210 -23.99 9.29 -36.56
N TYR A 211 -24.42 8.99 -37.79
CA TYR A 211 -25.83 8.74 -38.11
C TYR A 211 -26.24 7.28 -37.91
N ASP A 212 -25.35 6.35 -38.20
CA ASP A 212 -25.48 4.91 -38.04
C ASP A 212 -24.91 4.38 -36.73
N GLN A 213 -24.20 5.20 -35.95
CA GLN A 213 -23.68 4.90 -34.61
C GLN A 213 -22.67 3.74 -34.62
N ASP A 214 -21.73 3.79 -35.56
CA ASP A 214 -20.69 2.80 -35.74
C ASP A 214 -19.34 3.24 -35.11
N GLY A 215 -19.33 4.39 -34.43
CA GLY A 215 -18.24 4.78 -33.52
C GLY A 215 -17.95 3.73 -32.44
N TRP A 216 -16.70 3.68 -31.99
CA TRP A 216 -16.20 2.61 -31.14
C TRP A 216 -15.71 3.09 -29.77
N ASP A 217 -16.25 2.52 -28.70
CA ASP A 217 -15.86 2.80 -27.32
C ASP A 217 -14.55 2.07 -26.98
N VAL A 218 -13.43 2.77 -27.15
CA VAL A 218 -12.08 2.20 -26.98
C VAL A 218 -11.77 1.89 -25.52
N ASN A 219 -12.47 2.55 -24.60
CA ASN A 219 -12.20 2.49 -23.17
C ASN A 219 -13.28 1.71 -22.39
N PHE A 220 -14.28 1.20 -23.10
CA PHE A 220 -15.36 0.34 -22.60
C PHE A 220 -16.12 0.92 -21.39
N ASN A 221 -16.25 2.26 -21.31
CA ASN A 221 -16.99 2.90 -20.22
C ASN A 221 -18.51 2.97 -20.48
N GLY A 222 -18.96 2.58 -21.68
CA GLY A 222 -20.35 2.58 -22.12
C GLY A 222 -20.85 3.92 -22.70
N GLU A 223 -19.97 4.90 -22.92
CA GLU A 223 -20.24 6.22 -23.49
C GLU A 223 -19.14 6.59 -24.50
N LEU A 224 -19.54 6.98 -25.72
CA LEU A 224 -18.60 7.50 -26.72
C LEU A 224 -18.17 8.93 -26.38
N ASP A 225 -16.86 9.13 -26.24
CA ASP A 225 -16.25 10.45 -26.21
C ASP A 225 -16.19 11.07 -27.63
N PHE A 226 -15.96 12.38 -27.71
CA PHE A 226 -15.92 13.10 -29.00
C PHE A 226 -14.93 12.49 -30.02
N GLY A 227 -13.86 11.83 -29.56
CA GLY A 227 -12.87 11.18 -30.41
C GLY A 227 -13.20 9.73 -30.82
N GLU A 228 -14.28 9.16 -30.29
CA GLU A 228 -14.72 7.78 -30.50
C GLU A 228 -15.88 7.68 -31.50
N TYR A 229 -16.51 8.82 -31.82
CA TYR A 229 -17.48 8.90 -32.91
C TYR A 229 -16.80 8.74 -34.27
N TYR A 230 -17.38 7.89 -35.12
CA TYR A 230 -17.05 7.86 -36.53
C TYR A 230 -18.05 8.76 -37.27
N THR A 231 -17.62 9.99 -37.51
CA THR A 231 -18.50 11.06 -38.01
C THR A 231 -18.68 10.99 -39.53
N ASN A 232 -19.71 11.64 -40.09
CA ASN A 232 -19.89 11.78 -41.54
C ASN A 232 -18.66 12.34 -42.28
N LEU A 233 -17.87 13.22 -41.64
CA LEU A 233 -16.60 13.66 -42.21
C LEU A 233 -15.57 12.52 -42.28
N GLY A 234 -15.55 11.64 -41.28
CA GLY A 234 -14.75 10.41 -41.26
C GLY A 234 -15.15 9.47 -42.38
N GLU A 235 -16.46 9.33 -42.59
CA GLU A 235 -17.05 8.57 -43.70
C GLU A 235 -16.56 9.08 -45.06
N TYR A 236 -16.68 10.38 -45.29
CA TYR A 236 -16.19 11.03 -46.52
C TYR A 236 -14.68 10.79 -46.75
N LEU A 237 -13.87 10.90 -45.69
CA LEU A 237 -12.42 10.73 -45.80
C LEU A 237 -11.98 9.29 -46.12
N ASN A 238 -12.81 8.29 -45.78
CA ASN A 238 -12.54 6.88 -46.04
C ASN A 238 -13.42 6.28 -47.15
N ASP A 239 -14.30 7.09 -47.77
CA ASP A 239 -15.24 6.68 -48.82
C ASP A 239 -16.23 5.59 -48.35
N THR A 240 -16.62 5.63 -47.07
CA THR A 240 -17.62 4.73 -46.46
C THR A 240 -19.03 5.36 -46.49
N LEU A 241 -20.04 4.66 -45.98
CA LEU A 241 -21.45 5.04 -46.07
C LEU A 241 -22.00 5.64 -44.75
N PRO A 242 -22.38 6.94 -44.68
CA PRO A 242 -22.86 7.62 -43.46
C PRO A 242 -24.13 7.10 -42.77
N ARG A 243 -24.73 6.04 -43.29
CA ARG A 243 -26.00 5.47 -42.78
C ARG A 243 -25.96 3.93 -42.80
N GLU A 244 -24.83 3.34 -43.13
CA GLU A 244 -24.60 1.90 -43.15
C GLU A 244 -23.30 1.61 -42.38
N PRO A 245 -23.39 1.07 -41.15
CA PRO A 245 -22.23 0.97 -40.23
C PRO A 245 -21.15 -0.04 -40.68
N ASP A 246 -21.36 -0.74 -41.80
CA ASP A 246 -20.52 -1.81 -42.33
C ASP A 246 -20.63 -1.73 -43.87
N SER A 247 -19.72 -0.94 -44.46
CA SER A 247 -19.80 -0.54 -45.86
C SER A 247 -19.50 -1.68 -46.85
N ASP A 248 -18.75 -2.69 -46.44
CA ASP A 248 -18.36 -3.82 -47.30
C ASP A 248 -19.04 -5.15 -46.94
N GLY A 249 -19.80 -5.18 -45.85
CA GLY A 249 -20.68 -6.25 -45.43
C GLY A 249 -19.94 -7.42 -44.80
N ASP A 250 -18.78 -7.18 -44.20
CA ASP A 250 -17.89 -8.20 -43.67
C ASP A 250 -18.10 -8.50 -42.17
N SER A 251 -19.04 -7.77 -41.56
CA SER A 251 -19.48 -7.83 -40.16
C SER A 251 -18.60 -7.11 -39.14
N MET A 252 -17.56 -6.39 -39.57
CA MET A 252 -16.87 -5.38 -38.76
C MET A 252 -17.47 -4.00 -39.07
N TRP A 253 -17.35 -3.06 -38.13
CA TRP A 253 -17.86 -1.71 -38.34
C TRP A 253 -16.78 -0.78 -38.88
N ASP A 254 -17.16 0.12 -39.78
CA ASP A 254 -16.22 1.00 -40.49
C ASP A 254 -15.41 1.84 -39.49
N GLY A 255 -16.06 2.38 -38.46
CA GLY A 255 -15.43 3.12 -37.37
C GLY A 255 -14.36 2.34 -36.59
N TRP A 256 -14.60 1.05 -36.32
CA TRP A 256 -13.63 0.17 -35.65
C TRP A 256 -12.44 -0.15 -36.55
N GLU A 257 -12.69 -0.45 -37.81
CA GLU A 257 -11.64 -0.76 -38.78
C GLU A 257 -10.71 0.43 -38.98
N VAL A 258 -11.26 1.64 -39.18
CA VAL A 258 -10.46 2.86 -39.35
C VAL A 258 -9.65 3.17 -38.10
N LEU A 259 -10.22 2.97 -36.91
CA LEU A 259 -9.53 3.17 -35.64
C LEU A 259 -8.26 2.33 -35.54
N TYR A 260 -8.31 1.05 -35.93
CA TYR A 260 -7.18 0.13 -35.88
C TYR A 260 -6.35 0.07 -37.19
N GLY A 261 -6.69 0.91 -38.18
CA GLY A 261 -5.94 1.04 -39.43
C GLY A 261 -6.18 -0.07 -40.45
N MET A 262 -7.32 -0.75 -40.34
CA MET A 262 -7.87 -1.70 -41.31
C MET A 262 -8.57 -0.96 -42.46
N LYS A 263 -9.12 -1.70 -43.43
CA LYS A 263 -9.69 -1.12 -44.64
C LYS A 263 -11.20 -1.40 -44.72
N PRO A 264 -12.05 -0.41 -44.39
CA PRO A 264 -13.52 -0.57 -44.31
C PRO A 264 -14.24 -0.84 -45.63
N LEU A 265 -13.48 -1.02 -46.72
CA LEU A 265 -13.97 -1.32 -48.06
C LEU A 265 -13.38 -2.63 -48.61
N ASP A 266 -12.63 -3.39 -47.78
CA ASP A 266 -11.93 -4.62 -48.12
C ASP A 266 -12.35 -5.78 -47.22
N ALA A 267 -13.56 -6.31 -47.47
CA ALA A 267 -14.22 -7.41 -46.77
C ALA A 267 -13.45 -8.74 -46.59
N SER A 268 -12.19 -8.79 -47.02
CA SER A 268 -11.28 -9.90 -46.81
C SER A 268 -10.33 -9.70 -45.63
N ASP A 269 -10.24 -8.50 -45.06
CA ASP A 269 -9.40 -8.22 -43.90
C ASP A 269 -10.03 -8.62 -42.56
N ASN A 270 -11.33 -8.94 -42.50
CA ASN A 270 -11.91 -9.73 -41.40
C ASN A 270 -11.21 -11.07 -41.12
N TYR A 271 -10.57 -11.68 -42.13
CA TYR A 271 -9.72 -12.86 -41.99
C TYR A 271 -8.22 -12.51 -41.90
N GLY A 272 -7.91 -11.22 -41.77
CA GLY A 272 -6.61 -10.71 -41.41
C GLY A 272 -6.28 -11.01 -39.95
N ASP A 273 -5.00 -10.82 -39.64
CA ASP A 273 -4.35 -11.04 -38.34
C ASP A 273 -3.26 -9.96 -38.31
N LEU A 274 -3.57 -8.85 -37.64
CA LEU A 274 -2.88 -7.56 -37.77
C LEU A 274 -1.57 -7.55 -36.94
N GLU A 275 -1.65 -8.11 -35.74
CA GLU A 275 -0.66 -8.37 -34.73
C GLU A 275 0.16 -9.65 -34.99
N GLY A 276 -0.42 -10.67 -35.62
CA GLY A 276 0.23 -11.95 -35.93
C GLY A 276 0.13 -12.99 -34.81
N ASP A 277 -0.90 -12.91 -33.95
CA ASP A 277 -1.15 -13.82 -32.83
C ASP A 277 -1.94 -15.09 -33.26
N GLN A 278 -2.49 -15.07 -34.49
CA GLN A 278 -3.37 -16.08 -35.11
C GLN A 278 -4.85 -15.97 -34.75
N LEU A 279 -5.27 -14.91 -34.06
CA LEU A 279 -6.67 -14.51 -33.98
C LEU A 279 -7.02 -13.71 -35.24
N TYR A 280 -8.25 -13.89 -35.72
CA TYR A 280 -8.70 -13.11 -36.87
C TYR A 280 -9.35 -11.82 -36.40
N ASN A 281 -9.18 -10.75 -37.16
CA ASN A 281 -9.80 -9.44 -36.88
C ASN A 281 -11.31 -9.52 -36.59
N LEU A 282 -12.04 -10.43 -37.24
CA LEU A 282 -13.47 -10.66 -36.94
C LEU A 282 -13.72 -11.21 -35.54
N TYR A 283 -12.81 -12.04 -35.03
CA TYR A 283 -12.89 -12.59 -33.69
C TYR A 283 -12.41 -11.57 -32.67
N GLU A 284 -11.36 -10.82 -32.96
CA GLU A 284 -10.95 -9.62 -32.22
C GLU A 284 -12.09 -8.61 -32.02
N TYR A 285 -12.84 -8.34 -33.09
CA TYR A 285 -14.03 -7.47 -33.05
C TYR A 285 -15.16 -8.07 -32.20
N ASN A 286 -15.30 -9.40 -32.17
CA ASN A 286 -16.37 -10.08 -31.44
C ASN A 286 -16.02 -11.52 -31.05
N ASN A 287 -15.45 -11.68 -29.86
CA ASN A 287 -15.04 -12.94 -29.23
C ASN A 287 -16.21 -13.92 -29.07
N SER A 288 -17.46 -13.45 -29.01
CA SER A 288 -18.64 -14.34 -28.92
C SER A 288 -18.89 -15.18 -30.18
N LEU A 289 -18.21 -14.86 -31.29
CA LEU A 289 -18.24 -15.65 -32.52
C LEU A 289 -17.35 -16.90 -32.42
N VAL A 290 -16.44 -16.95 -31.44
CA VAL A 290 -15.62 -18.13 -31.15
C VAL A 290 -16.46 -19.22 -30.49
N THR A 291 -16.18 -20.50 -30.82
CA THR A 291 -16.98 -21.65 -30.37
C THR A 291 -16.36 -22.48 -29.25
N SER A 292 -15.36 -21.94 -28.55
CA SER A 292 -14.71 -22.58 -27.40
C SER A 292 -15.50 -22.36 -26.11
N ASP A 293 -14.99 -22.89 -24.99
CA ASP A 293 -15.58 -22.77 -23.66
C ASP A 293 -14.87 -21.66 -22.82
N TRP A 294 -14.38 -20.60 -23.49
CA TRP A 294 -13.80 -19.41 -22.86
C TRP A 294 -14.84 -18.70 -21.96
N TRP A 295 -14.38 -17.92 -20.99
CA TRP A 295 -15.24 -17.35 -19.95
C TRP A 295 -15.22 -15.83 -20.00
N ASP A 296 -16.34 -15.23 -20.39
CA ASP A 296 -16.60 -13.77 -20.28
C ASP A 296 -17.03 -13.39 -18.85
N VAL A 297 -16.34 -12.44 -18.24
CA VAL A 297 -16.56 -12.00 -16.86
C VAL A 297 -16.95 -10.53 -16.72
N ASP A 298 -16.59 -9.68 -17.68
CA ASP A 298 -16.88 -8.23 -17.63
C ASP A 298 -17.91 -7.76 -18.68
N GLY A 299 -18.28 -8.62 -19.63
CA GLY A 299 -19.23 -8.36 -20.70
C GLY A 299 -18.63 -7.65 -21.92
N ILE A 300 -17.32 -7.47 -21.97
CA ILE A 300 -16.59 -6.94 -23.11
C ILE A 300 -16.25 -8.11 -24.03
N LEU A 301 -16.67 -7.98 -25.29
CA LEU A 301 -16.55 -9.07 -26.27
C LEU A 301 -15.56 -8.73 -27.37
N SER A 302 -14.72 -7.70 -27.21
CA SER A 302 -13.77 -7.29 -28.22
C SER A 302 -12.42 -7.01 -27.61
N THR A 303 -11.40 -7.57 -28.24
CA THR A 303 -9.99 -7.38 -27.95
C THR A 303 -9.38 -6.34 -28.89
N ARG A 304 -8.09 -6.04 -28.67
CA ARG A 304 -7.35 -5.03 -29.42
C ARG A 304 -6.53 -5.68 -30.54
N PRO A 305 -6.88 -5.49 -31.83
CA PRO A 305 -6.25 -6.22 -32.93
C PRO A 305 -4.83 -5.74 -33.24
N ASP A 306 -4.37 -4.70 -32.56
CA ASP A 306 -3.02 -4.18 -32.67
C ASP A 306 -2.09 -4.63 -31.52
N LEU A 307 -2.60 -5.46 -30.60
CA LEU A 307 -1.89 -6.07 -29.49
C LEU A 307 -2.04 -7.60 -29.54
N HIS A 308 -1.08 -8.32 -28.96
CA HIS A 308 -1.21 -9.77 -28.81
C HIS A 308 -1.96 -10.16 -27.52
N ASP A 309 -1.98 -9.26 -26.55
CA ASP A 309 -2.36 -9.48 -25.16
C ASP A 309 -3.07 -8.19 -24.74
N THR A 310 -4.41 -8.24 -24.71
CA THR A 310 -5.26 -7.07 -24.58
C THR A 310 -5.28 -6.52 -23.15
N ASP A 311 -5.29 -7.40 -22.15
CA ASP A 311 -5.34 -7.01 -20.73
C ASP A 311 -3.96 -6.93 -20.04
N GLY A 312 -2.92 -7.43 -20.71
CA GLY A 312 -1.53 -7.31 -20.32
C GLY A 312 -1.09 -8.30 -19.24
N ASP A 313 -1.76 -9.43 -19.10
CA ASP A 313 -1.50 -10.41 -18.05
C ASP A 313 -0.43 -11.45 -18.40
N GLY A 314 -0.01 -11.50 -19.68
CA GLY A 314 1.01 -12.40 -20.22
C GLY A 314 0.47 -13.58 -21.04
N LEU A 315 -0.84 -13.73 -21.18
CA LEU A 315 -1.48 -14.62 -22.16
C LEU A 315 -1.81 -13.84 -23.43
N ASP A 316 -1.77 -14.51 -24.58
CA ASP A 316 -2.26 -13.90 -25.82
C ASP A 316 -3.75 -14.19 -26.03
N ASP A 317 -4.47 -13.25 -26.65
CA ASP A 317 -5.93 -13.28 -26.79
C ASP A 317 -6.40 -14.58 -27.47
N ASN A 318 -5.67 -15.05 -28.50
CA ASN A 318 -5.91 -16.34 -29.12
C ASN A 318 -5.76 -17.54 -28.16
N THR A 319 -4.75 -17.55 -27.28
CA THR A 319 -4.50 -18.61 -26.29
C THR A 319 -5.64 -18.66 -25.27
N GLU A 320 -6.09 -17.50 -24.81
CA GLU A 320 -7.21 -17.41 -23.88
C GLU A 320 -8.50 -17.91 -24.51
N LEU A 321 -8.77 -17.53 -25.76
CA LEU A 321 -9.98 -17.97 -26.45
C LEU A 321 -9.94 -19.45 -26.84
N TYR A 322 -8.80 -20.02 -27.24
CA TYR A 322 -8.78 -21.37 -27.84
C TYR A 322 -8.10 -22.46 -27.01
N ASP A 323 -7.13 -22.13 -26.15
CA ASP A 323 -6.28 -23.13 -25.55
C ASP A 323 -6.84 -23.64 -24.22
N SER A 324 -6.96 -24.96 -24.11
CA SER A 324 -7.67 -25.61 -22.99
C SER A 324 -6.98 -25.47 -21.62
N CYS A 325 -5.79 -24.87 -21.58
CA CYS A 325 -5.06 -24.56 -20.35
C CYS A 325 -5.77 -23.50 -19.52
N CYS A 326 -6.43 -22.57 -20.20
CA CYS A 326 -6.66 -21.23 -19.69
C CYS A 326 -8.16 -20.92 -19.87
N LEU A 327 -8.63 -20.68 -21.10
CA LEU A 327 -10.05 -20.42 -21.40
C LEU A 327 -10.63 -19.29 -20.53
N THR A 328 -9.89 -18.19 -20.46
CA THR A 328 -10.05 -16.98 -19.63
C THR A 328 -10.70 -15.83 -20.43
N ASP A 329 -10.89 -14.68 -19.79
CA ASP A 329 -11.40 -13.45 -20.41
C ASP A 329 -10.24 -12.57 -20.91
N PRO A 330 -10.01 -12.44 -22.23
CA PRO A 330 -8.86 -11.70 -22.76
C PRO A 330 -8.91 -10.18 -22.55
N THR A 331 -9.99 -9.68 -21.93
CA THR A 331 -10.13 -8.27 -21.58
C THR A 331 -10.06 -8.01 -20.09
N TYR A 332 -9.93 -9.08 -19.28
CA TYR A 332 -9.94 -9.00 -17.84
C TYR A 332 -8.95 -10.00 -17.21
N ASN A 333 -7.85 -9.44 -16.72
CA ASN A 333 -6.66 -10.17 -16.30
C ASN A 333 -6.80 -11.12 -15.09
N ASP A 334 -7.97 -11.31 -14.48
CA ASP A 334 -8.22 -12.13 -13.28
C ASP A 334 -9.62 -12.76 -13.39
N THR A 335 -9.74 -13.79 -14.21
CA THR A 335 -11.02 -14.37 -14.63
C THR A 335 -11.85 -14.91 -13.45
N ASP A 336 -11.23 -15.38 -12.37
CA ASP A 336 -11.95 -15.96 -11.23
C ASP A 336 -12.05 -15.08 -9.98
N PHE A 337 -11.46 -13.89 -10.03
CA PHE A 337 -11.53 -12.83 -9.04
C PHE A 337 -10.88 -13.19 -7.69
N ASP A 338 -9.82 -13.98 -7.71
CA ASP A 338 -9.08 -14.34 -6.51
C ASP A 338 -7.88 -13.43 -6.20
N GLY A 339 -7.53 -12.56 -7.16
CA GLY A 339 -6.49 -11.55 -7.05
C GLY A 339 -5.15 -11.94 -7.69
N MET A 340 -5.04 -13.12 -8.28
CA MET A 340 -3.90 -13.54 -9.11
C MET A 340 -4.24 -13.31 -10.59
N PRO A 341 -3.29 -12.84 -11.43
CA PRO A 341 -3.56 -12.71 -12.86
C PRO A 341 -3.55 -14.06 -13.59
N ASP A 342 -4.40 -14.22 -14.61
CA ASP A 342 -4.57 -15.50 -15.29
C ASP A 342 -3.25 -16.00 -15.91
N GLY A 343 -2.50 -15.11 -16.54
CA GLY A 343 -1.18 -15.42 -17.10
C GLY A 343 -0.12 -15.78 -16.06
N TRP A 344 -0.21 -15.23 -14.85
CA TRP A 344 0.67 -15.61 -13.74
C TRP A 344 0.32 -17.02 -13.24
N GLU A 345 -0.96 -17.33 -13.09
CA GLU A 345 -1.42 -18.65 -12.68
C GLU A 345 -1.00 -19.74 -13.68
N VAL A 346 -1.21 -19.49 -14.98
CA VAL A 346 -0.83 -20.41 -16.04
C VAL A 346 0.69 -20.64 -16.08
N LEU A 347 1.49 -19.61 -15.81
CA LEU A 347 2.95 -19.71 -15.75
C LEU A 347 3.41 -20.73 -14.68
N TYR A 348 2.73 -20.76 -13.53
CA TYR A 348 3.03 -21.65 -12.41
C TYR A 348 2.19 -22.94 -12.39
N GLY A 349 1.30 -23.12 -13.36
CA GLY A 349 0.48 -24.32 -13.52
C GLY A 349 -0.71 -24.39 -12.55
N LEU A 350 -1.12 -23.23 -12.04
CA LEU A 350 -2.39 -22.99 -11.37
C LEU A 350 -3.51 -22.88 -12.41
N ASN A 351 -4.76 -22.82 -11.97
CA ASN A 351 -5.93 -22.83 -12.84
C ASN A 351 -6.68 -21.49 -12.72
N PRO A 352 -6.60 -20.62 -13.74
CA PRO A 352 -7.14 -19.24 -13.73
C PRO A 352 -8.68 -19.14 -13.75
N ARG A 353 -9.33 -20.21 -13.35
CA ARG A 353 -10.79 -20.40 -13.32
C ARG A 353 -11.23 -21.07 -12.02
N ASP A 354 -10.33 -21.25 -11.06
CA ASP A 354 -10.55 -21.88 -9.77
C ASP A 354 -9.90 -21.10 -8.62
N ALA A 355 -10.57 -20.02 -8.24
CA ALA A 355 -10.28 -19.12 -7.10
C ALA A 355 -9.90 -19.77 -5.75
N SER A 356 -10.01 -21.09 -5.62
CA SER A 356 -9.53 -21.82 -4.46
C SER A 356 -8.02 -22.07 -4.46
N ASP A 357 -7.34 -21.96 -5.60
CA ASP A 357 -5.90 -22.12 -5.67
C ASP A 357 -5.12 -20.88 -5.19
N ALA A 358 -5.67 -19.66 -5.19
CA ALA A 358 -5.11 -18.53 -4.43
C ALA A 358 -4.85 -18.85 -2.95
N HIS A 359 -5.64 -19.77 -2.39
CA HIS A 359 -5.56 -20.22 -0.99
C HIS A 359 -4.79 -21.55 -0.85
N GLY A 360 -4.33 -22.12 -1.97
CA GLY A 360 -3.43 -23.26 -2.00
C GLY A 360 -2.02 -22.85 -1.61
N ASP A 361 -1.21 -23.86 -1.31
CA ASP A 361 0.20 -23.77 -0.95
C ASP A 361 0.90 -24.82 -1.83
N LEU A 362 1.47 -24.36 -2.94
CA LEU A 362 1.88 -25.21 -4.04
C LEU A 362 3.22 -25.93 -3.75
N ASP A 363 4.13 -25.30 -3.03
CA ASP A 363 5.45 -25.83 -2.66
C ASP A 363 5.56 -26.28 -1.19
N SER A 364 4.53 -26.04 -0.37
CA SER A 364 4.40 -26.47 1.03
C SER A 364 5.40 -25.78 1.97
N ASP A 365 5.59 -24.48 1.80
CA ASP A 365 6.49 -23.64 2.58
C ASP A 365 5.84 -22.96 3.80
N GLY A 366 4.54 -23.20 4.02
CA GLY A 366 3.85 -22.82 5.25
C GLY A 366 4.50 -23.39 6.52
N HIS A 367 4.18 -22.82 7.69
CA HIS A 367 4.86 -23.14 8.96
C HIS A 367 3.88 -23.42 10.11
N ASP A 368 4.20 -24.39 10.98
CA ASP A 368 3.36 -24.86 12.09
C ASP A 368 3.43 -23.90 13.30
N TYR A 369 2.86 -22.71 13.17
CA TYR A 369 2.94 -21.64 14.17
C TYR A 369 2.26 -22.00 15.50
N ASP A 370 1.23 -22.84 15.49
CA ASP A 370 0.55 -23.27 16.71
C ASP A 370 1.21 -24.49 17.39
N ARG A 371 2.24 -25.06 16.75
CA ARG A 371 3.03 -26.20 17.20
C ARG A 371 2.17 -27.43 17.54
N MET A 372 1.01 -27.60 16.89
CA MET A 372 0.09 -28.71 17.15
C MET A 372 0.31 -29.94 16.25
N LEU A 373 1.47 -30.02 15.59
CA LEU A 373 1.90 -31.09 14.69
C LEU A 373 1.11 -31.10 13.38
N GLY A 374 1.57 -30.27 12.45
CA GLY A 374 1.21 -30.28 11.04
C GLY A 374 0.52 -28.99 10.62
N ILE A 375 0.87 -28.52 9.43
CA ILE A 375 0.39 -27.26 8.88
C ILE A 375 -1.09 -27.37 8.50
N THR A 376 -1.90 -26.45 9.03
CA THR A 376 -3.32 -26.30 8.67
C THR A 376 -3.49 -25.22 7.59
N PRO A 377 -4.63 -25.17 6.88
CA PRO A 377 -4.85 -24.15 5.83
C PRO A 377 -4.77 -22.68 6.28
N ASN A 378 -4.78 -22.40 7.59
CA ASN A 378 -4.60 -21.03 8.10
C ASN A 378 -3.12 -20.68 8.29
N GLU A 379 -2.23 -21.64 8.07
CA GLU A 379 -0.77 -21.58 8.29
C GLU A 379 0.00 -21.78 6.98
N TYR A 380 -0.72 -21.95 5.87
CA TYR A 380 -0.18 -21.92 4.52
C TYR A 380 0.36 -20.52 4.23
N PHE A 381 1.49 -20.47 3.54
CA PHE A 381 1.82 -19.31 2.74
C PHE A 381 1.20 -19.54 1.37
N THR A 382 0.20 -18.73 1.06
CA THR A 382 -0.67 -19.06 -0.08
C THR A 382 -0.11 -18.51 -1.39
N ASN A 383 -0.46 -19.14 -2.51
CA ASN A 383 -0.04 -18.67 -3.85
C ASN A 383 -0.33 -17.17 -4.07
N LEU A 384 -1.45 -16.65 -3.53
CA LEU A 384 -1.76 -15.23 -3.58
C LEU A 384 -0.78 -14.37 -2.76
N GLN A 385 -0.35 -14.85 -1.58
CA GLN A 385 0.65 -14.16 -0.78
C GLN A 385 1.98 -14.09 -1.52
N GLU A 386 2.32 -15.14 -2.25
CA GLU A 386 3.53 -15.19 -3.07
C GLU A 386 3.50 -14.23 -4.25
N TYR A 387 2.37 -14.20 -4.98
CA TYR A 387 2.17 -13.21 -6.03
C TYR A 387 2.34 -11.78 -5.50
N LEU A 388 1.75 -11.47 -4.34
CA LEU A 388 1.88 -10.16 -3.69
C LEU A 388 3.30 -9.89 -3.17
N GLY A 389 4.03 -10.93 -2.77
CA GLY A 389 5.42 -10.90 -2.31
C GLY A 389 6.46 -10.87 -3.43
N ASN A 390 6.07 -11.16 -4.67
CA ASN A 390 6.97 -11.46 -5.80
C ASN A 390 7.91 -12.65 -5.55
N THR A 391 7.47 -13.62 -4.75
CA THR A 391 8.14 -14.92 -4.61
C THR A 391 7.61 -15.90 -5.64
N ASN A 392 8.14 -17.11 -5.66
CA ASN A 392 7.82 -18.13 -6.65
C ASN A 392 7.02 -19.28 -6.02
N PRO A 393 5.74 -19.50 -6.39
CA PRO A 393 4.88 -20.51 -5.77
C PRO A 393 5.27 -21.97 -5.98
N ALA A 394 6.31 -22.20 -6.76
CA ALA A 394 6.87 -23.53 -6.94
C ALA A 394 8.23 -23.71 -6.24
N ASP A 395 8.67 -22.75 -5.43
CA ASP A 395 10.00 -22.67 -4.83
C ASP A 395 9.96 -22.08 -3.42
N ASN A 396 10.13 -22.95 -2.43
CA ASN A 396 9.83 -22.68 -1.03
C ASN A 396 10.89 -21.85 -0.29
N ASP A 397 11.92 -21.38 -1.00
CA ASP A 397 13.08 -20.63 -0.51
C ASP A 397 13.60 -19.82 -1.70
N SER A 398 12.99 -18.65 -1.94
CA SER A 398 13.15 -17.85 -3.15
C SER A 398 14.54 -17.24 -3.30
N ASP A 399 15.32 -17.13 -2.22
CA ASP A 399 16.66 -16.54 -2.22
C ASP A 399 17.82 -17.49 -1.88
N ASP A 400 17.51 -18.78 -1.67
CA ASP A 400 18.43 -19.89 -1.40
C ASP A 400 19.26 -19.71 -0.10
N ASP A 401 18.74 -19.01 0.91
CA ASP A 401 19.45 -18.79 2.18
C ASP A 401 19.18 -19.86 3.25
N GLY A 402 18.16 -20.68 3.02
CA GLY A 402 17.76 -21.83 3.85
C GLY A 402 16.66 -21.54 4.86
N MET A 403 16.04 -20.37 4.84
CA MET A 403 14.75 -20.06 5.45
C MET A 403 13.62 -20.27 4.42
N LEU A 404 12.37 -20.35 4.87
CA LEU A 404 11.22 -20.51 3.96
C LEU A 404 10.50 -19.18 3.77
N ASP A 405 10.03 -18.90 2.55
CA ASP A 405 9.37 -17.63 2.22
C ASP A 405 8.20 -17.31 3.16
N GLY A 406 7.39 -18.34 3.46
CA GLY A 406 6.28 -18.25 4.40
C GLY A 406 6.68 -17.93 5.84
N TRP A 407 7.82 -18.48 6.31
CA TRP A 407 8.35 -18.19 7.64
C TRP A 407 8.89 -16.77 7.71
N GLU A 408 9.70 -16.38 6.73
CA GLU A 408 10.29 -15.05 6.63
C GLU A 408 9.22 -13.96 6.59
N THR A 409 8.24 -14.11 5.69
CA THR A 409 7.16 -13.14 5.54
C THR A 409 6.36 -12.98 6.84
N THR A 410 6.18 -14.05 7.60
CA THR A 410 5.44 -14.01 8.87
C THR A 410 6.16 -13.21 9.94
N TYR A 411 7.49 -13.30 9.99
CA TYR A 411 8.31 -12.53 10.92
C TYR A 411 8.79 -11.19 10.36
N GLY A 412 8.37 -10.84 9.13
CA GLY A 412 8.66 -9.55 8.50
C GLY A 412 10.07 -9.44 7.92
N LEU A 413 10.70 -10.58 7.65
CA LEU A 413 11.92 -10.72 6.86
C LEU A 413 11.58 -10.66 5.36
N ASP A 414 12.60 -10.44 4.52
CA ASP A 414 12.43 -10.27 3.08
C ASP A 414 12.87 -11.54 2.35
N PRO A 415 11.93 -12.40 1.86
CA PRO A 415 12.25 -13.70 1.24
C PRO A 415 13.00 -13.61 -0.09
N LEU A 416 13.45 -12.41 -0.46
CA LEU A 416 14.25 -12.11 -1.64
C LEU A 416 15.64 -11.52 -1.27
N ASP A 417 15.95 -11.34 0.03
CA ASP A 417 17.22 -10.82 0.54
C ASP A 417 17.96 -11.84 1.43
N PRO A 418 18.89 -12.63 0.85
CA PRO A 418 19.54 -13.75 1.53
C PRO A 418 20.56 -13.32 2.60
N THR A 419 20.62 -12.01 2.87
CA THR A 419 21.50 -11.43 3.88
C THR A 419 20.82 -11.28 5.22
N ASP A 420 19.49 -11.33 5.28
CA ASP A 420 18.77 -11.25 6.54
C ASP A 420 18.87 -12.53 7.37
N ALA A 421 19.10 -13.72 6.78
CA ALA A 421 19.49 -14.94 7.50
C ALA A 421 20.67 -14.77 8.48
N GLN A 422 21.56 -13.80 8.22
CA GLN A 422 22.73 -13.51 9.06
C GLN A 422 22.53 -12.35 10.03
N LEU A 423 21.33 -11.77 10.08
CA LEU A 423 21.00 -10.73 11.05
C LEU A 423 20.55 -11.38 12.35
N ASP A 424 20.76 -10.64 13.43
CA ASP A 424 20.38 -10.95 14.81
C ASP A 424 19.67 -9.67 15.31
N PRO A 425 18.35 -9.53 15.03
CA PRO A 425 17.61 -8.30 15.25
C PRO A 425 17.27 -8.00 16.71
N ASP A 426 17.15 -9.03 17.53
CA ASP A 426 16.78 -8.98 18.95
C ASP A 426 17.99 -9.07 19.90
N GLU A 427 19.18 -9.33 19.37
CA GLU A 427 20.48 -9.32 20.07
C GLU A 427 20.53 -10.34 21.22
N ASP A 428 19.97 -11.54 21.02
CA ASP A 428 19.86 -12.60 22.02
C ASP A 428 21.07 -13.57 22.05
N GLY A 429 22.06 -13.34 21.18
CA GLY A 429 23.36 -14.00 21.25
C GLY A 429 24.10 -13.77 22.58
N TRP A 430 24.95 -14.73 22.96
CA TRP A 430 25.61 -14.75 24.28
C TRP A 430 27.14 -14.83 24.20
N ASP A 431 27.84 -14.04 25.04
CA ASP A 431 29.30 -14.00 25.10
C ASP A 431 29.87 -15.22 25.84
N PHE A 432 29.86 -16.38 25.18
CA PHE A 432 30.31 -17.65 25.77
C PHE A 432 31.78 -17.66 26.19
N ASN A 433 32.59 -16.76 25.66
CA ASN A 433 34.01 -16.68 26.00
C ASN A 433 34.31 -15.62 27.08
N ARG A 434 33.30 -14.84 27.49
CA ARG A 434 33.33 -13.81 28.53
C ARG A 434 34.42 -12.75 28.30
N ASP A 435 34.69 -12.35 27.05
CA ASP A 435 35.66 -11.27 26.74
C ASP A 435 35.04 -9.86 26.72
N GLY A 436 33.73 -9.79 26.97
CA GLY A 436 32.91 -8.59 27.00
C GLY A 436 32.37 -8.19 25.62
N THR A 437 32.45 -9.08 24.61
CA THR A 437 31.95 -8.82 23.26
C THR A 437 31.33 -10.05 22.61
N VAL A 438 30.04 -9.96 22.26
CA VAL A 438 29.39 -10.94 21.38
C VAL A 438 29.88 -10.73 19.95
N VAL A 439 30.66 -11.68 19.42
CA VAL A 439 31.10 -11.66 18.01
C VAL A 439 30.13 -12.42 17.11
N LEU A 440 30.30 -12.33 15.78
CA LEU A 440 29.44 -13.04 14.80
C LEU A 440 29.31 -14.57 15.02
N SER A 441 30.23 -15.21 15.74
CA SER A 441 30.14 -16.64 16.06
C SER A 441 29.40 -16.95 17.36
N GLU A 442 28.93 -15.92 18.05
CA GLU A 442 28.24 -15.95 19.34
C GLU A 442 26.85 -15.30 19.26
N GLN A 443 26.53 -14.67 18.12
CA GLN A 443 25.19 -14.25 17.77
C GLN A 443 24.30 -15.46 17.51
N PHE A 444 23.01 -15.29 17.77
CA PHE A 444 21.99 -16.25 17.39
C PHE A 444 21.15 -15.58 16.30
N VAL A 445 21.42 -15.97 15.05
CA VAL A 445 20.90 -15.25 13.88
C VAL A 445 19.57 -15.84 13.42
N ASN A 446 18.80 -15.12 12.60
CA ASN A 446 17.52 -15.55 12.03
C ASN A 446 17.54 -17.00 11.48
N LEU A 447 18.61 -17.40 10.79
CA LEU A 447 18.75 -18.77 10.26
C LEU A 447 18.88 -19.84 11.37
N GLU A 448 19.49 -19.48 12.50
CA GLU A 448 19.58 -20.35 13.67
C GLU A 448 18.24 -20.42 14.39
N GLU A 449 17.48 -19.33 14.41
CA GLU A 449 16.13 -19.30 14.97
C GLU A 449 15.15 -20.13 14.17
N TYR A 450 15.15 -19.98 12.84
CA TYR A 450 14.36 -20.83 11.94
C TYR A 450 14.63 -22.32 12.20
N ARG A 451 15.88 -22.70 12.47
CA ARG A 451 16.27 -24.09 12.76
C ARG A 451 15.84 -24.59 14.13
N ASN A 452 15.62 -23.69 15.09
CA ASN A 452 15.19 -24.01 16.45
C ASN A 452 13.71 -23.67 16.70
N ASP A 453 12.98 -23.19 15.69
CA ASP A 453 11.58 -22.78 15.76
C ASP A 453 11.31 -21.64 16.78
N THR A 454 12.30 -20.76 16.94
CA THR A 454 12.25 -19.55 17.78
C THR A 454 11.89 -18.31 16.96
N ARG A 455 11.76 -17.15 17.61
CA ARG A 455 11.22 -15.93 16.99
C ARG A 455 12.28 -14.84 16.79
N PRO A 456 12.58 -14.43 15.54
CA PRO A 456 13.63 -13.44 15.23
C PRO A 456 13.39 -12.01 15.68
N ASP A 457 12.26 -11.78 16.32
CA ASP A 457 11.88 -10.50 16.88
C ASP A 457 11.79 -10.53 18.42
N LEU A 458 12.09 -11.66 19.06
CA LEU A 458 12.00 -11.89 20.50
C LEU A 458 13.11 -12.81 21.02
N ASN A 459 13.92 -12.25 21.92
CA ASN A 459 15.04 -12.93 22.54
C ASN A 459 14.69 -14.08 23.51
N ASP A 460 13.41 -14.28 23.84
CA ASP A 460 12.89 -15.28 24.76
C ASP A 460 11.54 -15.75 24.20
N THR A 461 11.55 -16.89 23.50
CA THR A 461 10.40 -17.37 22.74
C THR A 461 9.30 -17.96 23.62
N ASP A 462 9.65 -18.53 24.78
CA ASP A 462 8.70 -19.22 25.67
C ASP A 462 8.35 -18.48 26.96
N ASP A 463 8.87 -17.25 27.11
CA ASP A 463 8.64 -16.30 28.20
C ASP A 463 9.08 -16.84 29.59
N ASP A 464 10.15 -17.64 29.64
CA ASP A 464 10.67 -18.23 30.87
C ASP A 464 11.85 -17.48 31.51
N SER A 465 12.26 -16.37 30.88
CA SER A 465 13.34 -15.45 31.26
C SER A 465 14.76 -15.93 30.96
N MET A 466 14.93 -17.00 30.19
CA MET A 466 16.20 -17.36 29.54
C MET A 466 16.17 -16.91 28.07
N TRP A 467 17.34 -16.65 27.49
CA TRP A 467 17.40 -16.26 26.07
C TRP A 467 17.55 -17.47 25.16
N ASP A 468 16.89 -17.44 24.01
CA ASP A 468 16.85 -18.55 23.05
C ASP A 468 18.26 -18.98 22.64
N GLY A 469 19.12 -18.02 22.28
CA GLY A 469 20.53 -18.27 21.93
C GLY A 469 21.34 -18.91 23.06
N TRP A 470 21.09 -18.55 24.32
CA TRP A 470 21.76 -19.15 25.48
C TRP A 470 21.29 -20.59 25.72
N GLU A 471 19.98 -20.82 25.64
CA GLU A 471 19.41 -22.16 25.82
C GLU A 471 19.89 -23.13 24.76
N VAL A 472 19.87 -22.74 23.48
CA VAL A 472 20.34 -23.58 22.38
C VAL A 472 21.81 -23.94 22.54
N HIS A 473 22.65 -22.99 22.96
CA HIS A 473 24.07 -23.27 23.23
C HIS A 473 24.24 -24.35 24.30
N TRP A 474 23.49 -24.24 25.40
CA TRP A 474 23.50 -25.22 26.48
C TRP A 474 22.57 -26.41 26.23
N ALA A 475 22.08 -26.60 25.01
CA ALA A 475 21.19 -27.71 24.65
C ALA A 475 19.99 -27.87 25.61
N LEU A 476 19.46 -26.74 26.05
CA LEU A 476 18.12 -26.58 26.62
C LEU A 476 17.13 -26.37 25.47
N ASN A 477 15.83 -26.34 25.79
CA ASN A 477 14.81 -26.23 24.76
C ASN A 477 14.12 -24.87 24.87
N PRO A 478 14.40 -23.91 23.95
CA PRO A 478 13.87 -22.53 24.01
C PRO A 478 12.35 -22.40 23.80
N LEU A 479 11.65 -23.54 23.78
CA LEU A 479 10.22 -23.67 23.59
C LEU A 479 9.54 -24.37 24.78
N ASP A 480 10.30 -24.80 25.79
CA ASP A 480 9.79 -25.50 26.98
C ASP A 480 10.04 -24.68 28.26
N PRO A 481 9.06 -23.84 28.68
CA PRO A 481 9.25 -22.86 29.76
C PRO A 481 9.36 -23.50 31.15
N TRP A 482 9.38 -24.84 31.21
CA TRP A 482 9.55 -25.59 32.43
C TRP A 482 11.02 -25.89 32.71
N ASP A 483 11.91 -25.80 31.74
CA ASP A 483 13.32 -26.09 31.95
C ASP A 483 14.07 -24.96 32.68
N ALA A 484 13.60 -23.70 32.64
CA ALA A 484 14.05 -22.63 33.56
C ALA A 484 14.04 -23.02 35.05
N GLY A 485 13.03 -23.81 35.45
CA GLY A 485 12.86 -24.28 36.82
C GLY A 485 13.56 -25.60 37.12
N VAL A 486 14.24 -26.19 36.13
CA VAL A 486 15.04 -27.41 36.31
C VAL A 486 16.42 -27.01 36.80
N ASP A 487 16.92 -27.78 37.75
CA ASP A 487 18.31 -27.79 38.19
C ASP A 487 18.94 -29.07 37.59
N LEU A 488 19.84 -28.88 36.62
CA LEU A 488 20.47 -29.98 35.89
C LEU A 488 21.60 -30.64 36.68
N GLU A 489 22.30 -29.89 37.54
CA GLU A 489 23.36 -30.35 38.42
C GLU A 489 23.08 -29.85 39.85
N PRO A 490 22.53 -30.70 40.74
CA PRO A 490 22.08 -30.27 42.06
C PRO A 490 23.21 -29.69 42.93
N ASP A 491 23.34 -28.38 42.91
CA ASP A 491 24.39 -27.59 43.56
C ASP A 491 23.80 -26.52 44.52
N GLY A 492 22.47 -26.45 44.59
CA GLY A 492 21.76 -25.71 45.61
C GLY A 492 22.19 -26.08 47.04
N HIS A 493 22.11 -25.11 47.95
CA HIS A 493 22.62 -25.22 49.32
C HIS A 493 21.49 -25.21 50.37
N ASP A 494 21.39 -26.30 51.13
CA ASP A 494 20.42 -26.49 52.22
C ASP A 494 20.88 -25.75 53.47
N VAL A 495 20.30 -24.58 53.76
CA VAL A 495 20.74 -23.69 54.84
C VAL A 495 20.29 -24.21 56.20
N ASP A 496 19.11 -24.83 56.27
CA ASP A 496 18.53 -25.31 57.54
C ASP A 496 18.76 -26.81 57.79
N TRP A 497 19.42 -27.48 56.83
CA TRP A 497 19.81 -28.89 56.88
C TRP A 497 18.62 -29.83 57.07
N ASP A 498 17.42 -29.44 56.64
CA ASP A 498 16.20 -30.23 56.75
C ASP A 498 16.04 -31.29 55.65
N THR A 499 16.98 -31.32 54.69
CA THR A 499 17.06 -32.17 53.49
C THR A 499 16.11 -31.80 52.34
N ASN A 500 15.36 -30.68 52.44
CA ASN A 500 14.49 -30.18 51.38
C ASN A 500 14.86 -28.76 50.97
N LEU A 501 15.49 -28.62 49.81
CA LEU A 501 15.77 -27.31 49.23
C LEU A 501 14.47 -26.55 48.92
N THR A 502 14.27 -25.43 49.59
CA THR A 502 13.26 -24.44 49.25
C THR A 502 13.60 -23.77 47.91
N PRO A 503 12.66 -23.08 47.25
CA PRO A 503 12.97 -22.35 46.02
C PRO A 503 14.06 -21.27 46.16
N ALA A 504 14.38 -20.84 47.39
CA ALA A 504 15.46 -19.88 47.63
C ALA A 504 16.84 -20.55 47.76
N GLU A 505 16.87 -21.87 47.91
CA GLU A 505 18.06 -22.70 48.12
C GLU A 505 18.43 -23.52 46.88
N GLN A 506 17.61 -23.45 45.83
CA GLN A 506 17.87 -24.08 44.53
C GLN A 506 18.66 -23.13 43.63
N HIS A 507 19.46 -23.68 42.73
CA HIS A 507 20.12 -22.96 41.65
C HIS A 507 19.64 -23.55 40.31
N THR A 508 18.52 -23.06 39.80
CA THR A 508 17.90 -23.58 38.58
C THR A 508 18.56 -22.99 37.33
N ASN A 509 18.27 -23.52 36.14
CA ASN A 509 18.79 -22.98 34.87
C ASN A 509 18.53 -21.47 34.69
N ALA A 510 17.38 -20.96 35.15
CA ALA A 510 17.13 -19.52 35.13
C ALA A 510 18.05 -18.71 36.07
N LEU A 511 18.48 -19.30 37.19
CA LEU A 511 19.47 -18.68 38.08
C LEU A 511 20.88 -18.79 37.49
N GLU A 512 21.19 -19.90 36.81
CA GLU A 512 22.43 -20.06 36.05
C GLU A 512 22.57 -18.98 34.97
N PHE A 513 21.51 -18.77 34.18
CA PHE A 513 21.44 -17.71 33.19
C PHE A 513 21.67 -16.32 33.82
N ALA A 514 21.04 -16.05 34.98
CA ALA A 514 21.19 -14.78 35.67
C ALA A 514 22.58 -14.58 36.30
N ALA A 515 23.28 -15.66 36.64
CA ALA A 515 24.63 -15.69 37.18
C ALA A 515 25.72 -15.75 36.10
N ASP A 516 25.35 -15.91 34.82
CA ASP A 516 26.26 -16.21 33.72
C ASP A 516 27.11 -17.47 33.99
N THR A 517 26.53 -18.49 34.63
CA THR A 517 27.16 -19.78 34.95
C THR A 517 26.73 -20.89 33.99
N GLU A 518 27.41 -22.04 34.06
CA GLU A 518 27.15 -23.15 33.15
C GLU A 518 26.18 -24.18 33.77
N PRO A 519 24.98 -24.42 33.20
CA PRO A 519 23.95 -25.30 33.80
C PRO A 519 24.35 -26.77 34.04
N ARG A 520 25.50 -27.20 33.51
CA ARG A 520 26.02 -28.57 33.67
C ARG A 520 27.38 -28.61 34.34
N ASN A 521 27.79 -27.51 34.97
CA ASN A 521 28.99 -27.42 35.77
C ASN A 521 28.64 -26.73 37.09
N ASN A 522 28.78 -27.45 38.20
CA ASN A 522 28.36 -26.98 39.52
C ASN A 522 29.40 -26.08 40.23
N ASP A 523 30.41 -25.61 39.50
CA ASP A 523 31.59 -24.84 39.95
C ASP A 523 32.22 -24.24 38.68
N THR A 524 31.63 -23.15 38.21
CA THR A 524 31.88 -22.55 36.90
C THR A 524 33.31 -22.05 36.76
N ASP A 525 33.88 -21.43 37.79
CA ASP A 525 35.24 -20.91 37.74
C ASP A 525 36.33 -21.88 38.24
N GLY A 526 35.92 -22.99 38.87
CA GLY A 526 36.77 -24.08 39.30
C GLY A 526 37.60 -23.78 40.55
N ASP A 527 37.14 -22.87 41.41
CA ASP A 527 37.83 -22.51 42.64
C ASP A 527 37.49 -23.43 43.83
N GLY A 528 36.44 -24.24 43.69
CA GLY A 528 35.98 -25.23 44.65
C GLY A 528 34.76 -24.79 45.48
N LEU A 529 34.25 -23.58 45.29
CA LEU A 529 32.92 -23.18 45.72
C LEU A 529 31.87 -23.57 44.65
N PRO A 530 30.68 -24.05 45.04
CA PRO A 530 29.61 -24.27 44.07
C PRO A 530 28.85 -22.99 43.70
N ASP A 531 28.45 -22.88 42.44
CA ASP A 531 27.73 -21.71 41.89
C ASP A 531 26.48 -21.37 42.72
N GLY A 532 25.67 -22.38 43.05
CA GLY A 532 24.50 -22.22 43.91
C GLY A 532 24.78 -21.70 45.32
N TRP A 533 25.94 -22.04 45.90
CA TRP A 533 26.36 -21.55 47.21
C TRP A 533 26.81 -20.09 47.12
N GLU A 534 27.63 -19.77 46.12
CA GLU A 534 28.12 -18.41 45.88
C GLU A 534 26.97 -17.46 45.59
N TRP A 535 26.03 -17.86 44.75
CA TRP A 535 24.82 -17.11 44.45
C TRP A 535 24.00 -16.78 45.71
N LEU A 536 23.78 -17.79 46.58
CA LEU A 536 23.02 -17.63 47.83
C LEU A 536 23.67 -16.62 48.78
N TYR A 537 25.00 -16.62 48.86
CA TYR A 537 25.77 -15.72 49.72
C TYR A 537 26.23 -14.43 49.02
N GLY A 538 25.93 -14.25 47.73
CA GLY A 538 26.25 -13.03 46.98
C GLY A 538 27.74 -12.88 46.66
N LEU A 539 28.42 -14.01 46.52
CA LEU A 539 29.74 -14.14 45.92
C LEU A 539 29.59 -14.19 44.38
N ASP A 540 30.70 -14.16 43.65
CA ASP A 540 30.72 -14.14 42.19
C ASP A 540 31.18 -15.51 41.64
N PRO A 541 30.27 -16.38 41.16
CA PRO A 541 30.59 -17.71 40.61
C PRO A 541 31.55 -17.73 39.41
N ASN A 542 31.95 -16.55 38.93
CA ASN A 542 32.87 -16.36 37.83
C ASN A 542 34.21 -15.74 38.26
N ASP A 543 34.41 -15.41 39.54
CA ASP A 543 35.64 -14.85 40.09
C ASP A 543 36.33 -15.81 41.08
N PRO A 544 37.31 -16.62 40.60
CA PRO A 544 37.93 -17.67 41.40
C PRO A 544 38.85 -17.13 42.50
N SER A 545 38.95 -15.80 42.62
CA SER A 545 39.71 -15.15 43.67
C SER A 545 38.91 -14.96 44.95
N ASP A 546 37.58 -15.01 44.87
CA ASP A 546 36.72 -14.74 46.01
C ASP A 546 36.64 -15.90 47.01
N ALA A 547 36.86 -17.16 46.59
CA ALA A 547 37.07 -18.28 47.51
C ALA A 547 38.13 -18.04 48.58
N THR A 548 39.14 -17.21 48.24
CA THR A 548 40.25 -16.89 49.14
C THR A 548 40.06 -15.58 49.90
N ASN A 549 38.99 -14.83 49.63
CA ASN A 549 38.64 -13.64 50.37
C ASN A 549 38.00 -14.01 51.72
N ASP A 550 38.18 -13.12 52.69
CA ASP A 550 37.63 -13.17 54.04
C ASP A 550 36.63 -12.01 54.11
N THR A 551 35.36 -12.33 53.82
CA THR A 551 34.33 -11.34 53.48
C THR A 551 33.82 -10.60 54.72
N ASP A 552 33.72 -11.30 55.85
CA ASP A 552 33.22 -10.79 57.13
C ASP A 552 34.32 -10.47 58.16
N VAL A 553 35.58 -10.79 57.85
CA VAL A 553 36.79 -10.43 58.60
C VAL A 553 36.91 -11.21 59.92
N ASP A 554 36.54 -12.49 59.91
CA ASP A 554 36.62 -13.40 61.05
C ASP A 554 37.92 -14.25 61.05
N GLN A 555 38.67 -14.24 59.93
CA GLN A 555 39.90 -14.99 59.60
C GLN A 555 39.70 -16.36 58.91
N LEU A 556 38.50 -16.68 58.46
CA LEU A 556 38.23 -17.74 57.50
C LEU A 556 38.12 -17.13 56.10
N SER A 557 38.50 -17.90 55.08
CA SER A 557 38.14 -17.54 53.71
C SER A 557 36.81 -18.16 53.33
N ASN A 558 36.12 -17.62 52.33
CA ASN A 558 34.83 -18.16 51.86
C ASN A 558 34.87 -19.68 51.60
N LEU A 559 35.96 -20.20 50.99
CA LEU A 559 36.15 -21.65 50.80
C LEU A 559 36.30 -22.45 52.10
N GLN A 560 36.92 -21.86 53.12
CA GLN A 560 37.02 -22.44 54.45
C GLN A 560 35.68 -22.40 55.20
N GLU A 561 34.82 -21.45 54.88
CA GLU A 561 33.48 -21.37 55.44
C GLU A 561 32.51 -22.33 54.76
N TYR A 562 32.66 -22.59 53.47
CA TYR A 562 31.94 -23.66 52.78
C TYR A 562 32.27 -25.05 53.35
N ASP A 563 33.53 -25.33 53.67
CA ASP A 563 33.96 -26.56 54.32
C ASP A 563 34.95 -26.29 55.47
N ASN A 564 34.41 -25.99 56.65
CA ASN A 564 35.20 -25.68 57.85
C ASN A 564 36.07 -26.86 58.34
N SER A 565 35.84 -28.08 57.83
CA SER A 565 36.67 -29.25 58.13
C SER A 565 38.10 -29.11 57.60
N VAL A 566 38.31 -28.23 56.61
CA VAL A 566 39.63 -27.90 56.09
C VAL A 566 40.35 -26.80 56.88
N ALA A 567 39.61 -26.02 57.69
CA ALA A 567 40.13 -24.89 58.44
C ALA A 567 40.79 -25.31 59.77
N GLY A 568 40.26 -26.34 60.44
CA GLY A 568 40.78 -26.77 61.75
C GLY A 568 40.18 -28.07 62.26
N VAL A 569 40.52 -28.42 63.52
CA VAL A 569 39.93 -29.56 64.23
C VAL A 569 39.21 -29.02 65.45
N TYR A 570 37.89 -29.07 65.42
CA TYR A 570 36.99 -28.62 66.48
C TYR A 570 36.03 -29.75 66.88
N LEU A 571 35.26 -29.54 67.94
CA LEU A 571 34.23 -30.47 68.40
C LEU A 571 32.93 -30.21 67.65
N GLN A 572 32.70 -30.92 66.55
CA GLN A 572 31.44 -30.84 65.83
C GLN A 572 30.28 -31.43 66.65
N ALA A 573 29.31 -30.60 67.00
CA ALA A 573 28.14 -30.89 67.83
C ALA A 573 26.89 -31.26 67.00
N ASP A 574 26.69 -30.66 65.82
CA ASP A 574 25.45 -30.79 65.02
C ASP A 574 25.62 -31.50 63.65
N LEU A 575 26.85 -31.78 63.22
CA LEU A 575 27.25 -32.35 61.92
C LEU A 575 27.21 -31.37 60.72
N ILE A 576 27.01 -30.08 60.98
CA ILE A 576 27.13 -29.00 60.00
C ILE A 576 28.61 -28.63 59.92
N ASN A 577 29.12 -28.44 58.70
CA ASN A 577 30.53 -28.09 58.45
C ASN A 577 30.67 -26.84 57.60
N SER A 578 29.66 -25.96 57.62
CA SER A 578 29.66 -24.69 56.90
C SER A 578 29.13 -23.54 57.75
N THR A 579 29.69 -22.34 57.58
CA THR A 579 29.27 -21.07 58.22
C THR A 579 28.69 -20.10 57.17
N ASP A 580 28.01 -19.02 57.58
CA ASP A 580 27.56 -17.98 56.62
C ASP A 580 28.73 -17.01 56.40
N PRO A 581 29.31 -16.92 55.18
CA PRO A 581 30.50 -16.12 54.89
C PRO A 581 30.32 -14.60 55.01
N ARG A 582 29.14 -14.15 55.38
CA ARG A 582 28.82 -12.74 55.62
C ARG A 582 28.63 -12.45 57.10
N LEU A 583 28.68 -13.46 57.96
CA LEU A 583 28.43 -13.38 59.38
C LEU A 583 29.65 -13.92 60.12
N ASN A 584 30.41 -13.01 60.72
CA ASN A 584 31.62 -13.35 61.46
C ASN A 584 31.39 -14.12 62.79
N ASP A 585 30.13 -14.46 63.09
CA ASP A 585 29.60 -15.10 64.30
C ASP A 585 28.25 -15.72 63.87
N THR A 586 28.31 -16.95 63.34
CA THR A 586 27.21 -17.62 62.65
C THR A 586 26.09 -17.99 63.63
N ASP A 587 26.41 -18.47 64.82
CA ASP A 587 25.41 -18.85 65.84
C ASP A 587 25.02 -17.70 66.79
N GLY A 588 25.74 -16.59 66.75
CA GLY A 588 25.43 -15.35 67.45
C GLY A 588 25.73 -15.39 68.95
N ASP A 589 26.65 -16.24 69.40
CA ASP A 589 26.97 -16.43 70.81
C ASP A 589 28.01 -15.42 71.35
N GLY A 590 28.66 -14.67 70.46
CA GLY A 590 29.65 -13.65 70.73
C GLY A 590 31.11 -14.09 70.57
N LEU A 591 31.37 -15.34 70.19
CA LEU A 591 32.64 -15.85 69.67
C LEU A 591 32.60 -15.78 68.13
N LEU A 592 33.75 -15.54 67.49
CA LEU A 592 33.79 -15.45 66.03
C LEU A 592 34.17 -16.81 65.44
N ASP A 593 33.55 -17.21 64.33
CA ASP A 593 33.69 -18.55 63.72
C ASP A 593 35.16 -18.97 63.52
N GLY A 594 35.99 -18.08 62.98
CA GLY A 594 37.42 -18.31 62.79
C GLY A 594 38.16 -18.66 64.09
N PRO A 595 38.12 -17.81 65.13
CA PRO A 595 38.60 -18.14 66.48
C PRO A 595 38.02 -19.41 67.09
N GLU A 596 36.75 -19.72 66.88
CA GLU A 596 36.15 -20.98 67.34
C GLU A 596 36.89 -22.18 66.79
N ILE A 597 37.04 -22.25 65.47
CA ILE A 597 37.70 -23.37 64.82
C ILE A 597 39.20 -23.40 65.13
N THR A 598 39.87 -22.24 65.12
CA THR A 598 41.34 -22.16 65.12
C THR A 598 41.98 -22.06 66.50
N LEU A 599 41.25 -21.56 67.51
CA LEU A 599 41.77 -21.30 68.85
C LEU A 599 41.05 -22.09 69.96
N HIS A 600 39.72 -22.13 69.94
CA HIS A 600 38.92 -22.69 71.03
C HIS A 600 38.52 -24.15 70.81
N GLY A 601 38.33 -24.55 69.56
CA GLY A 601 37.89 -25.89 69.17
C GLY A 601 36.39 -26.11 69.35
N THR A 602 35.59 -25.04 69.40
CA THR A 602 34.11 -25.04 69.48
C THR A 602 33.48 -25.12 68.09
N ASP A 603 32.19 -25.45 68.04
CA ASP A 603 31.41 -25.58 66.81
C ASP A 603 30.74 -24.24 66.44
N PRO A 604 31.14 -23.57 65.36
CA PRO A 604 30.68 -22.21 65.06
C PRO A 604 29.20 -22.10 64.63
N THR A 605 28.51 -23.24 64.51
CA THR A 605 27.07 -23.28 64.22
C THR A 605 26.23 -23.59 65.46
N VAL A 606 26.85 -23.76 66.62
CA VAL A 606 26.20 -24.17 67.87
C VAL A 606 26.69 -23.35 69.04
N ALA A 607 25.85 -22.40 69.45
CA ALA A 607 26.16 -21.43 70.51
C ALA A 607 26.57 -22.03 71.88
N ASP A 608 26.40 -23.33 72.11
CA ASP A 608 26.77 -24.06 73.34
C ASP A 608 27.26 -25.45 72.90
N THR A 609 28.55 -25.54 72.59
CA THR A 609 29.14 -26.72 71.94
C THR A 609 29.06 -27.97 72.82
N ASP A 610 29.24 -27.82 74.13
CA ASP A 610 29.28 -28.95 75.06
C ASP A 610 27.93 -29.28 75.73
N GLY A 611 26.94 -28.39 75.55
CA GLY A 611 25.54 -28.59 75.87
C GLY A 611 25.21 -28.44 77.35
N ASP A 612 25.95 -27.60 78.09
CA ASP A 612 25.75 -27.40 79.52
C ASP A 612 24.82 -26.23 79.89
N GLY A 613 24.46 -25.41 78.91
CA GLY A 613 23.54 -24.29 78.99
C GLY A 613 24.19 -22.92 79.07
N MET A 614 25.52 -22.82 79.02
CA MET A 614 26.29 -21.58 78.89
C MET A 614 26.81 -21.47 77.45
N PRO A 615 26.76 -20.27 76.82
CA PRO A 615 27.31 -20.12 75.47
C PRO A 615 28.84 -20.08 75.43
N ASP A 616 29.44 -20.59 74.36
CA ASP A 616 30.90 -20.72 74.23
C ASP A 616 31.59 -19.35 74.33
N GLY A 617 31.03 -18.33 73.65
CA GLY A 617 31.49 -16.94 73.72
C GLY A 617 31.45 -16.35 75.13
N TRP A 618 30.43 -16.69 75.92
CA TRP A 618 30.33 -16.26 77.32
C TRP A 618 31.38 -16.95 78.18
N GLU A 619 31.57 -18.25 78.01
CA GLU A 619 32.57 -19.02 78.75
C GLU A 619 33.99 -18.54 78.47
N VAL A 620 34.32 -18.30 77.19
CA VAL A 620 35.61 -17.76 76.77
C VAL A 620 35.84 -16.37 77.36
N GLN A 621 34.81 -15.52 77.40
CA GLN A 621 34.90 -14.19 78.01
C GLN A 621 35.32 -14.26 79.49
N TYR A 622 34.80 -15.22 80.25
CA TYR A 622 35.09 -15.40 81.68
C TYR A 622 36.21 -16.40 81.98
N GLY A 623 36.82 -17.00 80.95
CA GLY A 623 37.94 -17.94 81.09
C GLY A 623 37.55 -19.33 81.58
N LEU A 624 36.28 -19.71 81.37
CA LEU A 624 35.76 -21.07 81.49
C LEU A 624 36.16 -21.89 80.24
N ASN A 625 35.81 -23.17 80.21
CA ASN A 625 36.21 -24.06 79.12
C ASN A 625 35.00 -24.57 78.34
N PRO A 626 34.74 -24.05 77.12
CA PRO A 626 33.54 -24.34 76.32
C PRO A 626 33.48 -25.76 75.71
N LEU A 627 34.33 -26.66 76.20
CA LEU A 627 34.42 -28.06 75.79
C LEU A 627 34.33 -29.00 77.01
N ASP A 628 34.03 -28.47 78.20
CA ASP A 628 33.91 -29.20 79.46
C ASP A 628 32.66 -28.79 80.26
N HIS A 629 31.55 -29.41 79.86
CA HIS A 629 30.20 -29.33 80.43
C HIS A 629 30.07 -29.48 81.97
N SER A 630 31.17 -29.83 82.65
CA SER A 630 31.20 -29.97 84.10
C SER A 630 31.49 -28.66 84.82
N ASP A 631 31.94 -27.61 84.14
CA ASP A 631 32.23 -26.32 84.75
C ASP A 631 30.98 -25.45 84.98
N ALA A 632 29.86 -25.65 84.26
CA ALA A 632 28.54 -25.09 84.61
C ALA A 632 28.13 -25.32 86.07
N GLY A 633 28.55 -26.45 86.65
CA GLY A 633 28.24 -26.86 88.01
C GLY A 633 29.26 -26.38 89.06
N ILE A 634 30.29 -25.65 88.67
CA ILE A 634 31.32 -25.10 89.55
C ILE A 634 30.87 -23.73 90.06
N ASP A 635 31.16 -23.46 91.33
CA ASP A 635 31.04 -22.15 91.98
C ASP A 635 32.47 -21.61 92.13
N GLY A 636 32.87 -20.78 91.18
CA GLY A 636 34.27 -20.40 90.93
C GLY A 636 34.83 -19.40 91.93
N ASP A 637 34.01 -18.45 92.36
CA ASP A 637 34.31 -17.39 93.31
C ASP A 637 33.88 -17.71 94.76
N ALA A 638 33.12 -18.79 94.95
CA ALA A 638 32.66 -19.33 96.24
C ALA A 638 31.72 -18.38 96.99
N ASP A 639 30.81 -17.74 96.27
CA ASP A 639 29.85 -16.76 96.78
C ASP A 639 28.49 -17.37 97.21
N GLY A 640 28.32 -18.68 96.98
CA GLY A 640 27.15 -19.44 97.41
C GLY A 640 26.78 -19.28 98.90
N PHE A 641 25.50 -19.45 99.22
CA PHE A 641 24.94 -19.13 100.54
C PHE A 641 24.56 -20.38 101.37
N ASP A 642 25.19 -20.57 102.54
CA ASP A 642 24.86 -21.64 103.52
C ASP A 642 23.53 -21.36 104.23
N VAL A 643 22.44 -21.72 103.57
CA VAL A 643 21.05 -21.52 104.03
C VAL A 643 20.78 -22.20 105.38
N ASN A 644 21.43 -23.33 105.64
CA ASN A 644 21.14 -24.15 106.83
C ASN A 644 22.11 -23.90 108.01
N TRP A 645 23.14 -23.09 107.78
CA TRP A 645 24.12 -22.61 108.76
C TRP A 645 24.91 -23.74 109.42
N ASN A 646 25.17 -24.84 108.68
CA ASN A 646 25.96 -25.95 109.19
C ASN A 646 27.48 -25.71 109.08
N GLY A 647 27.90 -24.64 108.40
CA GLY A 647 29.29 -24.24 108.18
C GLY A 647 29.94 -24.90 106.98
N SER A 648 29.18 -25.39 106.01
CA SER A 648 29.64 -26.02 104.76
C SER A 648 28.56 -25.87 103.69
N LEU A 649 28.95 -25.43 102.49
CA LEU A 649 28.02 -25.38 101.35
C LEU A 649 27.71 -26.80 100.87
N GLU A 650 26.42 -27.12 100.79
CA GLU A 650 25.91 -28.30 100.09
C GLU A 650 25.72 -27.99 98.60
N LEU A 651 25.59 -29.03 97.76
CA LEU A 651 25.43 -28.88 96.30
C LEU A 651 24.28 -27.96 95.85
N ILE A 652 23.26 -27.80 96.69
CA ILE A 652 22.10 -26.92 96.42
C ILE A 652 22.29 -25.48 96.92
N GLU A 653 23.40 -25.21 97.61
CA GLU A 653 23.77 -23.93 98.22
C GLU A 653 24.89 -23.23 97.43
N TYR A 654 25.44 -23.90 96.41
CA TYR A 654 26.34 -23.26 95.45
C TYR A 654 25.56 -22.34 94.51
N TYR A 655 26.18 -21.22 94.18
CA TYR A 655 25.76 -20.36 93.10
C TYR A 655 26.75 -20.62 91.96
N THR A 656 26.30 -21.44 91.00
CA THR A 656 27.21 -22.03 90.01
C THR A 656 27.34 -21.13 88.79
N ASN A 657 28.35 -21.35 87.95
CA ASN A 657 28.56 -20.61 86.70
C ASN A 657 27.30 -20.57 85.80
N LEU A 658 26.53 -21.67 85.73
CA LEU A 658 25.25 -21.64 85.00
C LEU A 658 24.21 -20.72 85.66
N MET A 659 24.16 -20.65 87.00
CA MET A 659 23.29 -19.70 87.69
C MET A 659 23.74 -18.26 87.46
N GLU A 660 25.05 -18.03 87.42
CA GLU A 660 25.66 -16.74 87.07
C GLU A 660 25.18 -16.28 85.69
N TYR A 661 25.36 -17.12 84.67
CA TYR A 661 24.90 -16.84 83.31
C TYR A 661 23.39 -16.53 83.26
N LEU A 662 22.55 -17.35 83.92
CA LEU A 662 21.10 -17.17 83.92
C LEU A 662 20.63 -15.89 84.64
N ASN A 663 21.43 -15.35 85.57
CA ASN A 663 21.13 -14.09 86.28
C ASN A 663 21.92 -12.89 85.73
N GLY A 664 22.86 -13.11 84.81
CA GLY A 664 23.70 -12.09 84.18
C GLY A 664 24.81 -11.54 85.07
N THR A 665 25.24 -12.30 86.08
CA THR A 665 26.33 -11.96 87.01
C THR A 665 27.69 -12.47 86.51
N ASP A 666 28.79 -12.00 87.11
CA ASP A 666 30.17 -12.38 86.75
C ASP A 666 30.64 -13.59 87.56
N PRO A 667 30.85 -14.78 86.94
CA PRO A 667 31.24 -16.02 87.64
C PRO A 667 32.64 -15.97 88.27
N THR A 668 33.36 -14.85 88.11
CA THR A 668 34.67 -14.60 88.69
C THR A 668 34.65 -13.55 89.81
N ASP A 669 33.49 -12.94 90.08
CA ASP A 669 33.30 -11.86 91.06
C ASP A 669 31.96 -11.98 91.80
N GLY A 670 31.99 -12.61 92.98
CA GLY A 670 30.79 -12.92 93.77
C GLY A 670 30.07 -11.74 94.44
N ASP A 671 30.20 -10.53 93.92
CA ASP A 671 29.49 -9.28 94.26
C ASP A 671 29.52 -8.40 93.00
N SER A 672 28.74 -8.80 91.99
CA SER A 672 28.81 -8.28 90.62
C SER A 672 28.53 -6.77 90.51
N ASP A 673 27.75 -6.21 91.43
CA ASP A 673 27.46 -4.78 91.48
C ASP A 673 28.28 -3.99 92.53
N SER A 674 29.14 -4.70 93.27
CA SER A 674 30.06 -4.16 94.27
C SER A 674 29.37 -3.37 95.39
N ASP A 675 28.16 -3.76 95.77
CA ASP A 675 27.42 -3.12 96.86
C ASP A 675 27.66 -3.73 98.24
N GLY A 676 28.33 -4.89 98.26
CA GLY A 676 28.75 -5.63 99.44
C GLY A 676 27.83 -6.78 99.83
N MET A 677 26.76 -7.05 99.07
CA MET A 677 25.99 -8.29 99.12
C MET A 677 26.55 -9.26 98.06
N ALA A 678 26.50 -10.57 98.34
CA ALA A 678 27.00 -11.57 97.40
C ALA A 678 25.89 -12.02 96.45
N ASP A 679 26.21 -12.31 95.19
CA ASP A 679 25.21 -12.58 94.16
C ASP A 679 24.33 -13.78 94.53
N GLY A 680 24.95 -14.88 94.99
CA GLY A 680 24.25 -16.07 95.46
C GLY A 680 23.36 -15.83 96.70
N TRP A 681 23.72 -14.87 97.55
CA TRP A 681 22.89 -14.45 98.69
C TRP A 681 21.69 -13.65 98.22
N GLU A 682 21.90 -12.70 97.31
CA GLU A 682 20.86 -11.83 96.79
C GLU A 682 19.78 -12.61 96.05
N VAL A 683 20.17 -13.51 95.15
CA VAL A 683 19.22 -14.36 94.44
C VAL A 683 18.41 -15.23 95.40
N TYR A 684 19.04 -15.78 96.45
CA TYR A 684 18.33 -16.58 97.45
C TYR A 684 17.22 -15.79 98.16
N PHE A 685 17.46 -14.52 98.50
CA PHE A 685 16.49 -13.65 99.17
C PHE A 685 15.59 -12.85 98.22
N GLY A 686 15.82 -12.93 96.90
CA GLY A 686 15.04 -12.25 95.87
C GLY A 686 15.42 -10.78 95.66
N PHE A 687 16.66 -10.42 96.00
CA PHE A 687 17.31 -9.17 95.64
C PHE A 687 17.90 -9.25 94.21
N GLN A 688 18.43 -8.13 93.72
CA GLN A 688 18.88 -7.98 92.34
C GLN A 688 20.40 -7.82 92.31
N PRO A 689 21.16 -8.87 91.96
CA PRO A 689 22.64 -8.88 92.06
C PRO A 689 23.38 -7.95 91.09
N LEU A 690 22.63 -7.18 90.29
CA LEU A 690 23.15 -6.18 89.35
C LEU A 690 22.66 -4.77 89.69
N ASN A 691 22.08 -4.57 90.87
CA ASN A 691 21.45 -3.33 91.29
C ASN A 691 21.86 -2.92 92.71
N MET A 692 23.02 -2.24 92.76
CA MET A 692 23.65 -1.69 93.95
C MET A 692 22.79 -0.82 94.89
N SER A 693 21.59 -0.45 94.44
CA SER A 693 20.67 0.38 95.21
C SER A 693 19.86 -0.43 96.22
N ASP A 694 19.69 -1.74 96.04
CA ASP A 694 18.88 -2.54 96.95
C ASP A 694 19.62 -2.88 98.24
N ALA A 695 20.95 -2.94 98.29
CA ALA A 695 21.73 -2.91 99.55
C ALA A 695 21.33 -1.77 100.48
N LEU A 696 20.92 -0.62 99.89
CA LEU A 696 20.58 0.61 100.60
C LEU A 696 19.10 0.73 100.98
N ILE A 697 18.28 -0.27 100.66
CA ILE A 697 16.85 -0.30 100.99
C ILE A 697 16.64 -1.03 102.32
N ASP A 698 15.68 -0.56 103.11
CA ASP A 698 15.15 -1.25 104.29
C ASP A 698 13.81 -1.90 103.88
N SER A 699 13.88 -3.16 103.41
CA SER A 699 12.76 -3.82 102.74
C SER A 699 11.63 -4.19 103.71
N ASP A 700 11.97 -4.59 104.94
CA ASP A 700 11.02 -5.05 105.96
C ASP A 700 10.63 -3.97 106.99
N HIS A 701 11.24 -2.78 106.87
CA HIS A 701 11.00 -1.57 107.66
C HIS A 701 11.34 -1.72 109.15
N ASP A 702 12.35 -2.54 109.47
CA ASP A 702 12.79 -2.77 110.84
C ASP A 702 13.86 -1.75 111.33
N GLY A 703 14.44 -0.99 110.39
CA GLY A 703 15.45 0.03 110.62
C GLY A 703 16.89 -0.37 110.25
N LEU A 704 17.13 -1.56 109.72
CA LEU A 704 18.37 -1.99 109.08
C LEU A 704 18.27 -1.89 107.56
N LEU A 705 19.39 -1.68 106.88
CA LEU A 705 19.45 -1.76 105.42
C LEU A 705 19.72 -3.22 105.04
N ASN A 706 19.32 -3.66 103.85
CA ASN A 706 19.53 -5.02 103.37
C ASN A 706 21.00 -5.47 103.52
N LEU A 707 21.99 -4.61 103.25
CA LEU A 707 23.43 -4.89 103.44
C LEU A 707 23.84 -5.23 104.89
N TYR A 708 23.07 -4.78 105.88
CA TYR A 708 23.37 -4.99 107.31
C TYR A 708 22.56 -6.11 107.96
N GLU A 709 21.63 -6.73 107.23
CA GLU A 709 20.95 -7.97 107.61
C GLU A 709 21.90 -9.17 107.52
#